data_AF-A0A158PFD1-F1
#
_entry.id   AF-A0A158PFD1-F1
#
_cell.length_a   1.000
_cell.length_b   1.000
_cell.length_c   1.000
_cell.angle_alpha   90.00
_cell.angle_beta   90.00
_cell.angle_gamma   90.00
#
_symmetry.space_group_name_H-M   'P 1'
#
loop_
_entity.id
_entity.type
_entity.pdbx_description
1 polymer ?
#
loop_
_entity_poly.entity_id
_entity_poly.type
_entity_poly.pdbx_seq_one_letter_code
_entity_poly.pdbx_strand_id
1 'polypeptide(L)'
;MSHCSVDELRTSLANATKDTHNLWEENKDLQGRFVNDLNEISRIQQAITQLEREHRQDQLQHPRHSMTEMQRRASQLYSMLTTKREEIVKKLNDGTNFVALLQNQLISDRLFDWKNRQKLAQVGVPFDNRDAMLDEIQMEFEFLAEQNWQLHMFASWTLDLLTRGPQINDSHAHSTAANLTTLTDQLTKLLFMLISQSFVVSIQPEPVLKTQHKFVTEVRLLIGDKLGIRQHLVNTNVTVKIIAEEEAKLLSATQMNHKDIKSVGSISNDYEKMTMDERGHMAAKFNNSKLTRIAHRKPPPKGAAADMKCAVNVQAATDQKYALLFHISPFQLGTLGKFDVWTLSLPLMVTVHGSQDCDAQGAIIWHRAFASVSRSPGSTDIAAVSWKDLTHVLQHKFTLFTGARRQLSDSDLSYLSEKLVVPNVPDQKPITFHRFAKQNLRDDVSFSFWEWFFAIMQLIKQKLLKFWDEGWLVGFISKQDASQSMMLSNHPTFLLRFSDTQTGAVSIGFVCEDDDGQKVPFHLAPFTIKDLDQLSLAQRIASCPQLKEIRYLYPNMDKDEMLRYFDSEERNRGGPDSPTGYIQSEIVMVAKTSNKPSSTSVISGGDSPSPQSVQSKSEWSPGEVIRPSQSMDIGDDLASMLSSSGLDSCSGHGDVESLLGPGFRPQLLSQPLQHIDLSFVDSYDNSAFFRHE
;
A
#
# COMPACT_ATOMS: atom_id res chain seq x y z
N MET A 1 -33.22 8.44 1.83
CA MET A 1 -32.64 8.31 3.18
C MET A 1 -31.63 9.43 3.31
N SER A 2 -31.91 10.39 4.19
CA SER A 2 -31.02 11.53 4.43
C SER A 2 -29.63 11.03 4.82
N HIS A 3 -28.59 11.46 4.09
CA HIS A 3 -27.21 11.25 4.51
C HIS A 3 -27.01 11.92 5.87
N CYS A 4 -27.05 11.14 6.95
CA CYS A 4 -26.64 11.60 8.27
C CYS A 4 -25.16 11.97 8.19
N SER A 5 -24.80 13.17 8.64
CA SER A 5 -23.41 13.64 8.59
C SER A 5 -22.54 12.83 9.57
N VAL A 6 -21.25 12.65 9.26
CA VAL A 6 -20.29 11.97 10.15
C VAL A 6 -20.27 12.59 11.53
N ASP A 7 -20.38 13.92 11.59
CA ASP A 7 -20.41 14.66 12.86
C ASP A 7 -21.69 14.40 13.65
N GLU A 8 -22.82 14.20 12.97
CA GLU A 8 -24.07 13.80 13.61
C GLU A 8 -23.96 12.38 14.18
N LEU A 9 -23.33 11.46 13.45
CA LEU A 9 -23.08 10.10 13.92
C LEU A 9 -22.12 10.09 15.12
N ARG A 10 -21.04 10.88 15.10
CA ARG A 10 -20.11 11.02 16.24
C ARG A 10 -20.79 11.59 17.47
N THR A 11 -21.58 12.65 17.27
CA THR A 11 -22.33 13.28 18.37
C THR A 11 -23.36 12.30 18.92
N SER A 12 -24.03 11.54 18.06
CA SER A 12 -24.99 10.51 18.45
C SER A 12 -24.33 9.38 19.24
N LEU A 13 -23.14 8.92 18.83
CA LEU A 13 -22.36 7.93 19.57
C LEU A 13 -21.94 8.46 20.94
N ALA A 14 -21.39 9.68 21.01
CA ALA A 14 -20.98 10.28 22.28
C ALA A 14 -22.17 10.44 23.25
N ASN A 15 -23.33 10.84 22.72
CA ASN A 15 -24.56 10.93 23.50
C ASN A 15 -25.04 9.54 23.96
N ALA A 16 -25.01 8.53 23.09
CA ALA A 16 -25.39 7.16 23.45
C ALA A 16 -24.49 6.59 24.56
N THR A 17 -23.18 6.80 24.48
CA THR A 17 -22.22 6.39 25.52
C THR A 17 -22.49 7.12 26.84
N LYS A 18 -22.71 8.44 26.80
CA LYS A 18 -23.03 9.24 27.98
C LYS A 18 -24.36 8.83 28.63
N ASP A 19 -25.40 8.63 27.84
CA ASP A 19 -26.70 8.15 28.31
C ASP A 19 -26.57 6.77 28.96
N THR A 20 -25.81 5.86 28.33
CA THR A 20 -25.54 4.52 28.86
C THR A 20 -24.82 4.60 30.20
N HIS A 21 -23.84 5.49 30.35
CA HIS A 21 -23.13 5.70 31.61
C HIS A 21 -24.09 6.15 32.73
N ASN A 22 -24.94 7.15 32.46
CA ASN A 22 -25.91 7.64 33.43
C ASN A 22 -26.90 6.55 33.84
N LEU A 23 -27.44 5.80 32.87
CA LEU A 23 -28.35 4.69 33.13
C LEU A 23 -27.68 3.58 33.95
N TRP A 24 -26.41 3.29 33.68
CA TRP A 24 -25.65 2.30 34.45
C TRP A 24 -25.44 2.74 35.90
N GLU A 25 -25.08 3.99 36.17
CA GLU A 25 -24.95 4.52 37.54
C GLU A 25 -26.29 4.45 38.29
N GLU A 26 -27.39 4.87 37.66
CA GLU A 26 -28.73 4.74 38.23
C GLU A 26 -29.08 3.27 38.53
N ASN A 27 -28.77 2.36 37.60
CA ASN A 27 -29.03 0.93 37.77
C ASN A 27 -28.21 0.34 38.93
N LYS A 28 -26.94 0.72 39.05
CA LYS A 28 -26.04 0.30 40.14
C LYS A 28 -26.59 0.73 41.49
N ASP A 29 -27.04 1.98 41.61
CA ASP A 29 -27.61 2.50 42.84
C ASP A 29 -28.94 1.83 43.20
N LEU A 30 -29.81 1.61 42.22
CA LEU A 30 -31.06 0.86 42.41
C LEU A 30 -30.78 -0.59 42.84
N GLN A 31 -29.78 -1.25 42.25
CA GLN A 31 -29.39 -2.61 42.60
C GLN A 31 -28.88 -2.65 44.04
N GLY A 32 -28.06 -1.67 44.45
CA GLY A 32 -27.59 -1.56 45.83
C GLY A 32 -28.73 -1.40 46.84
N ARG A 33 -29.71 -0.53 46.54
CA ARG A 33 -30.92 -0.37 47.38
C ARG A 33 -31.74 -1.66 47.46
N PHE A 34 -31.94 -2.31 46.33
CA PHE A 34 -32.68 -3.57 46.26
C PHE A 34 -32.01 -4.69 47.08
N VAL A 35 -30.68 -4.81 47.01
CA VAL A 35 -29.91 -5.77 47.83
C VAL A 35 -30.06 -5.47 49.33
N ASN A 36 -30.03 -4.20 49.73
CA ASN A 36 -30.24 -3.81 51.12
C ASN A 36 -31.65 -4.18 51.61
N ASP A 37 -32.69 -3.92 50.80
CA ASP A 37 -34.06 -4.29 51.13
C ASP A 37 -34.21 -5.82 51.25
N LEU A 38 -33.56 -6.61 50.39
CA LEU A 38 -33.55 -8.07 50.50
C LEU A 38 -32.85 -8.58 51.77
N ASN A 39 -31.72 -7.97 52.14
CA ASN A 39 -31.01 -8.30 53.38
C ASN A 39 -31.86 -8.01 54.61
N GLU A 40 -32.57 -6.87 54.61
CA GLU A 40 -33.44 -6.51 55.72
C GLU A 40 -34.71 -7.39 55.76
N ILE A 41 -35.25 -7.80 54.60
CA ILE A 41 -36.34 -8.81 54.53
C ILE A 41 -35.87 -10.13 55.17
N SER A 42 -34.64 -10.56 54.87
CA SER A 42 -34.05 -11.76 55.46
C SER A 42 -33.93 -11.65 56.98
N ARG A 43 -33.50 -10.49 57.50
CA ARG A 43 -33.44 -10.23 58.96
C ARG A 43 -34.82 -10.27 59.61
N ILE A 44 -35.82 -9.61 59.03
CA ILE A 44 -37.20 -9.66 59.55
C ILE A 44 -37.74 -11.09 59.51
N GLN A 45 -37.47 -11.85 58.45
CA GLN A 45 -37.86 -13.25 58.34
C GLN A 45 -37.24 -14.10 59.45
N GLN A 46 -35.95 -13.91 59.76
CA GLN A 46 -35.28 -14.58 60.88
C GLN A 46 -35.91 -14.22 62.23
N ALA A 47 -36.22 -12.93 62.44
CA ALA A 47 -36.89 -12.46 63.65
C ALA A 47 -38.29 -13.07 63.80
N ILE A 48 -39.06 -13.18 62.71
CA ILE A 48 -40.37 -13.87 62.70
C ILE A 48 -40.19 -15.33 63.10
N THR A 49 -39.25 -16.06 62.48
CA THR A 49 -38.99 -17.47 62.79
C THR A 49 -38.54 -17.67 64.24
N GLN A 50 -37.79 -16.73 64.81
CA GLN A 50 -37.40 -16.77 66.22
C GLN A 50 -38.61 -16.56 67.15
N LEU A 51 -39.43 -15.55 66.89
CA LEU A 51 -40.66 -15.30 67.67
C LEU A 51 -41.66 -16.46 67.58
N GLU A 52 -41.74 -17.13 66.43
CA GLU A 52 -42.52 -18.35 66.24
C GLU A 52 -41.99 -19.51 67.08
N ARG A 53 -40.66 -19.70 67.18
CA ARG A 53 -40.04 -20.70 68.07
C ARG A 53 -40.30 -20.39 69.55
N GLU A 54 -40.27 -19.12 69.94
CA GLU A 54 -40.51 -18.65 71.30
C GLU A 54 -42.01 -18.61 71.69
N HIS A 55 -42.93 -19.01 70.81
CA HIS A 55 -44.39 -19.02 71.03
C HIS A 55 -45.00 -17.64 71.39
N ARG A 56 -44.35 -16.53 70.98
CA ARG A 56 -44.81 -15.16 71.26
C ARG A 56 -45.77 -14.63 70.19
N GLN A 57 -46.96 -15.24 70.09
CA GLN A 57 -47.93 -14.92 69.03
C GLN A 57 -48.40 -13.46 69.00
N ASP A 58 -48.51 -12.79 70.15
CA ASP A 58 -48.95 -11.40 70.24
C ASP A 58 -47.96 -10.40 69.61
N GLN A 59 -46.68 -10.77 69.49
CA GLN A 59 -45.62 -9.92 68.93
C GLN A 59 -45.38 -10.16 67.43
N LEU A 60 -46.09 -11.10 66.80
CA LEU A 60 -45.89 -11.46 65.38
C LEU A 60 -46.59 -10.52 64.40
N GLN A 61 -47.64 -9.79 64.81
CA GLN A 61 -48.41 -8.94 63.90
C GLN A 61 -47.57 -7.81 63.29
N HIS A 62 -46.76 -7.13 64.10
CA HIS A 62 -45.96 -5.99 63.65
C HIS A 62 -44.82 -6.40 62.68
N PRO A 63 -43.98 -7.41 62.99
CA PRO A 63 -42.97 -7.91 62.05
C PRO A 63 -43.57 -8.44 60.75
N ARG A 64 -44.72 -9.13 60.79
CA ARG A 64 -45.40 -9.60 59.57
C ARG A 64 -45.89 -8.46 58.69
N HIS A 65 -46.47 -7.42 59.29
CA HIS A 65 -46.88 -6.23 58.54
C HIS A 65 -45.68 -5.50 57.91
N SER A 66 -44.60 -5.31 58.68
CA SER A 66 -43.36 -4.71 58.20
C SER A 66 -42.72 -5.53 57.06
N MET A 67 -42.79 -6.86 57.14
CA MET A 67 -42.30 -7.75 56.08
C MET A 67 -43.09 -7.58 54.78
N THR A 68 -44.42 -7.51 54.85
CA THR A 68 -45.27 -7.30 53.66
C THR A 68 -45.01 -5.94 53.01
N GLU A 69 -44.83 -4.89 53.80
CA GLU A 69 -44.51 -3.56 53.28
C GLU A 69 -43.15 -3.53 52.57
N MET A 70 -42.14 -4.16 53.17
CA MET A 70 -40.82 -4.29 52.58
C MET A 70 -40.81 -5.15 51.33
N GLN A 71 -41.53 -6.27 51.31
CA GLN A 71 -41.70 -7.10 50.11
C GLN A 71 -42.32 -6.29 48.97
N ARG A 72 -43.37 -5.49 49.25
CA ARG A 72 -43.98 -4.61 48.25
C ARG A 72 -42.98 -3.59 47.69
N ARG A 73 -42.16 -2.97 48.56
CA ARG A 73 -41.11 -2.03 48.15
C ARG A 73 -40.05 -2.72 47.29
N ALA A 74 -39.56 -3.90 47.71
CA ALA A 74 -38.57 -4.67 46.96
C ALA A 74 -39.10 -5.08 45.56
N SER A 75 -40.37 -5.49 45.44
CA SER A 75 -40.97 -5.78 44.13
C SER A 75 -41.07 -4.54 43.23
N GLN A 76 -41.37 -3.37 43.79
CA GLN A 76 -41.38 -2.11 43.03
C GLN A 76 -39.98 -1.74 42.53
N LEU A 77 -38.96 -1.85 43.39
CA LEU A 77 -37.56 -1.63 43.00
C LEU A 77 -37.10 -2.61 41.93
N TYR A 78 -37.50 -3.88 42.03
CA TYR A 78 -37.17 -4.89 41.02
C TYR A 78 -37.79 -4.56 39.65
N SER A 79 -39.05 -4.13 39.62
CA SER A 79 -39.68 -3.68 38.37
C SER A 79 -38.94 -2.50 37.74
N MET A 80 -38.51 -1.52 38.56
CA MET A 80 -37.72 -0.39 38.07
C MET A 80 -36.35 -0.83 37.54
N LEU A 81 -35.70 -1.79 38.21
CA LEU A 81 -34.44 -2.38 37.76
C LEU A 81 -34.56 -3.05 36.40
N THR A 82 -35.63 -3.82 36.17
CA THR A 82 -35.89 -4.48 34.89
C THR A 82 -36.06 -3.45 33.77
N THR A 83 -36.90 -2.43 33.96
CA THR A 83 -37.06 -1.35 32.96
C THR A 83 -35.74 -0.64 32.67
N LYS A 84 -34.95 -0.32 33.72
CA LYS A 84 -33.65 0.33 33.54
C LYS A 84 -32.64 -0.54 32.79
N ARG A 85 -32.64 -1.86 33.02
CA ARG A 85 -31.80 -2.81 32.29
C ARG A 85 -32.19 -2.88 30.81
N GLU A 86 -33.48 -2.87 30.50
CA GLU A 86 -33.97 -2.84 29.11
C GLU A 86 -33.54 -1.53 28.40
N GLU A 87 -33.62 -0.39 29.08
CA GLU A 87 -33.11 0.90 28.57
C GLU A 87 -31.60 0.87 28.30
N ILE A 88 -30.81 0.29 29.20
CA ILE A 88 -29.35 0.11 29.02
C ILE A 88 -29.07 -0.75 27.80
N VAL A 89 -29.72 -1.91 27.67
CA VAL A 89 -29.52 -2.82 26.52
C VAL A 89 -29.86 -2.11 25.21
N LYS A 90 -30.95 -1.34 25.17
CA LYS A 90 -31.33 -0.56 23.98
C LYS A 90 -30.26 0.47 23.62
N LYS A 91 -29.78 1.25 24.59
CA LYS A 91 -28.76 2.28 24.37
C LYS A 91 -27.40 1.70 23.98
N LEU A 92 -27.02 0.56 24.56
CA LEU A 92 -25.84 -0.19 24.14
C LEU A 92 -25.97 -0.65 22.69
N ASN A 93 -27.13 -1.17 22.28
CA ASN A 93 -27.36 -1.60 20.90
C ASN A 93 -27.28 -0.43 19.92
N ASP A 94 -27.88 0.72 20.25
CA ASP A 94 -27.76 1.95 19.46
C ASP A 94 -26.28 2.39 19.33
N GLY A 95 -25.55 2.39 20.45
CA GLY A 95 -24.11 2.69 20.49
C GLY A 95 -23.29 1.75 19.61
N THR A 96 -23.50 0.43 19.71
CA THR A 96 -22.82 -0.57 18.88
C THR A 96 -23.07 -0.34 17.39
N ASN A 97 -24.31 -0.01 17.00
CA ASN A 97 -24.64 0.31 15.61
C ASN A 97 -23.91 1.57 15.11
N PHE A 98 -23.85 2.63 15.92
CA PHE A 98 -23.10 3.84 15.56
C PHE A 98 -21.60 3.58 15.44
N VAL A 99 -21.02 2.78 16.34
CA VAL A 99 -19.61 2.35 16.24
C VAL A 99 -19.38 1.60 14.93
N ALA A 100 -20.23 0.63 14.58
CA ALA A 100 -20.08 -0.15 13.36
C ALA A 100 -20.14 0.71 12.09
N LEU A 101 -21.09 1.65 12.02
CA LEU A 101 -21.23 2.58 10.88
C LEU A 101 -20.01 3.49 10.73
N LEU A 102 -19.60 4.16 11.81
CA LEU A 102 -18.44 5.06 11.81
C LEU A 102 -17.13 4.30 11.52
N GLN A 103 -16.97 3.11 12.07
CA GLN A 103 -15.80 2.26 11.83
C GLN A 103 -15.71 1.85 10.36
N ASN A 104 -16.82 1.47 9.73
CA ASN A 104 -16.84 1.14 8.31
C ASN A 104 -16.45 2.35 7.46
N GLN A 105 -17.02 3.53 7.74
CA GLN A 105 -16.67 4.75 7.02
C GLN A 105 -15.19 5.15 7.20
N LEU A 106 -14.67 5.04 8.43
CA LEU A 106 -13.27 5.34 8.74
C LEU A 106 -12.31 4.42 7.97
N ILE A 107 -12.58 3.11 7.96
CA ILE A 107 -11.67 2.11 7.37
C ILE A 107 -11.83 2.03 5.85
N SER A 108 -13.06 1.91 5.37
CA SER A 108 -13.38 1.64 3.96
C SER A 108 -13.28 2.88 3.07
N ASP A 109 -13.50 4.07 3.63
CA ASP A 109 -13.48 5.32 2.84
C ASP A 109 -12.25 6.17 3.20
N ARG A 110 -12.16 6.67 4.44
CA ARG A 110 -11.11 7.64 4.82
C ARG A 110 -9.71 7.03 4.78
N LEU A 111 -9.51 5.89 5.45
CA LEU A 111 -8.21 5.23 5.50
C LEU A 111 -7.83 4.65 4.13
N PHE A 112 -8.81 4.12 3.39
CA PHE A 112 -8.59 3.64 2.03
C PHE A 112 -8.12 4.76 1.09
N ASP A 113 -8.81 5.92 1.10
CA ASP A 113 -8.41 7.09 0.31
C ASP A 113 -7.01 7.57 0.67
N TRP A 114 -6.70 7.68 1.97
CA TRP A 114 -5.35 8.03 2.42
C TRP A 114 -4.28 7.04 1.90
N LYS A 115 -4.53 5.73 2.01
CA LYS A 115 -3.61 4.68 1.48
C LYS A 115 -3.48 4.78 -0.05
N ASN A 116 -4.56 5.08 -0.75
CA ASN A 116 -4.55 5.22 -2.21
C ASN A 116 -3.79 6.48 -2.65
N ARG A 117 -3.97 7.62 -1.99
CA ARG A 117 -3.17 8.83 -2.22
C ARG A 117 -1.70 8.61 -1.89
N GLN A 118 -1.38 7.90 -0.81
CA GLN A 118 -0.01 7.50 -0.47
C GLN A 118 0.64 6.65 -1.59
N LYS A 119 -0.12 5.71 -2.16
CA LYS A 119 0.31 4.90 -3.31
C LYS A 119 0.59 5.77 -4.54
N LEU A 120 -0.32 6.68 -4.88
CA LEU A 120 -0.18 7.58 -6.03
C LEU A 120 0.95 8.62 -5.85
N ALA A 121 1.25 9.02 -4.61
CA ALA A 121 2.37 9.90 -4.31
C ALA A 121 3.73 9.29 -4.72
N GLN A 122 3.88 7.96 -4.67
CA GLN A 122 5.09 7.28 -5.16
C GLN A 122 5.22 7.30 -6.70
N VAL A 123 4.17 7.72 -7.42
CA VAL A 123 4.17 7.97 -8.87
C VAL A 123 4.41 9.45 -9.19
N GLY A 124 4.36 10.34 -8.18
CA GLY A 124 4.58 11.78 -8.33
C GLY A 124 3.31 12.62 -8.29
N VAL A 125 2.15 12.01 -8.01
CA VAL A 125 0.91 12.75 -7.76
C VAL A 125 1.07 13.54 -6.45
N PRO A 126 0.82 14.85 -6.41
CA PRO A 126 0.90 15.63 -5.17
C PRO A 126 0.00 15.04 -4.09
N PHE A 127 0.54 14.93 -2.87
CA PHE A 127 -0.23 14.56 -1.69
C PHE A 127 0.02 15.58 -0.58
N ASP A 128 -0.56 16.75 -0.79
CA ASP A 128 -0.53 17.83 0.19
C ASP A 128 -1.25 17.39 1.47
N ASN A 129 -0.76 17.87 2.62
CA ASN A 129 -1.34 17.58 3.94
C ASN A 129 -1.39 16.09 4.32
N ARG A 130 -0.51 15.24 3.75
CA ARG A 130 -0.42 13.80 4.08
C ARG A 130 -0.44 13.54 5.59
N ASP A 131 0.41 14.26 6.33
CA ASP A 131 0.57 14.05 7.77
C ASP A 131 -0.65 14.57 8.54
N ALA A 132 -1.18 15.74 8.17
CA ALA A 132 -2.40 16.29 8.79
C ALA A 132 -3.63 15.39 8.56
N MET A 133 -3.81 14.86 7.34
CA MET A 133 -4.90 13.92 7.04
C MET A 133 -4.75 12.62 7.85
N LEU A 134 -3.53 12.13 8.06
CA LEU A 134 -3.28 10.95 8.90
C LEU A 134 -3.55 11.25 10.38
N ASP A 135 -3.19 12.45 10.85
CA ASP A 135 -3.44 12.90 12.22
C ASP A 135 -4.96 13.01 12.48
N GLU A 136 -5.74 13.53 11.54
CA GLU A 136 -7.21 13.51 11.61
C GLU A 136 -7.77 12.09 11.67
N ILE A 137 -7.27 11.18 10.83
CA ILE A 137 -7.68 9.77 10.86
C ILE A 137 -7.31 9.13 12.20
N GLN A 138 -6.14 9.42 12.77
CA GLN A 138 -5.76 8.96 14.10
C GLN A 138 -6.76 9.45 15.17
N MET A 139 -7.15 10.72 15.15
CA MET A 139 -8.14 11.23 16.11
C MET A 139 -9.47 10.46 16.04
N GLU A 140 -9.88 9.99 14.86
CA GLU A 140 -11.08 9.16 14.71
C GLU A 140 -10.91 7.74 15.22
N PHE A 141 -9.75 7.12 14.96
CA PHE A 141 -9.41 5.82 15.53
C PHE A 141 -9.41 5.87 17.07
N GLU A 142 -8.79 6.91 17.63
CA GLU A 142 -8.74 7.15 19.07
C GLU A 142 -10.15 7.35 19.67
N PHE A 143 -10.97 8.19 19.03
CA PHE A 143 -12.35 8.43 19.45
C PHE A 143 -13.17 7.14 19.44
N LEU A 144 -13.14 6.38 18.33
CA LEU A 144 -13.91 5.13 18.23
C LEU A 144 -13.42 4.07 19.21
N ALA A 145 -12.10 3.97 19.42
CA ALA A 145 -11.55 3.04 20.39
C ALA A 145 -12.05 3.34 21.80
N GLU A 146 -12.02 4.62 22.20
CA GLU A 146 -12.49 5.05 23.52
C GLU A 146 -13.99 4.84 23.70
N GLN A 147 -14.81 5.24 22.72
CA GLN A 147 -16.27 5.06 22.80
C GLN A 147 -16.66 3.58 22.83
N ASN A 148 -16.10 2.76 21.94
CA ASN A 148 -16.35 1.32 21.90
C ASN A 148 -15.91 0.66 23.22
N TRP A 149 -14.74 1.02 23.74
CA TRP A 149 -14.27 0.51 25.04
C TRP A 149 -15.20 0.88 26.20
N GLN A 150 -15.68 2.13 26.25
CA GLN A 150 -16.63 2.55 27.30
C GLN A 150 -17.93 1.75 27.23
N LEU A 151 -18.53 1.59 26.04
CA LEU A 151 -19.72 0.75 25.85
C LEU A 151 -19.48 -0.70 26.27
N HIS A 152 -18.32 -1.26 25.90
CA HIS A 152 -17.91 -2.61 26.29
C HIS A 152 -17.81 -2.76 27.81
N MET A 153 -17.23 -1.76 28.50
CA MET A 153 -17.14 -1.75 29.96
C MET A 153 -18.52 -1.67 30.62
N PHE A 154 -19.42 -0.81 30.14
CA PHE A 154 -20.78 -0.72 30.69
C PHE A 154 -21.58 -2.01 30.48
N ALA A 155 -21.46 -2.65 29.32
CA ALA A 155 -22.06 -3.96 29.07
C ALA A 155 -21.53 -5.03 30.04
N SER A 156 -20.20 -5.09 30.19
CA SER A 156 -19.53 -6.03 31.09
C SER A 156 -19.88 -5.81 32.56
N TRP A 157 -19.92 -4.56 33.02
CA TRP A 157 -20.29 -4.22 34.39
C TRP A 157 -21.77 -4.48 34.68
N THR A 158 -22.66 -4.24 33.71
CA THR A 158 -24.08 -4.59 33.87
C THR A 158 -24.27 -6.10 33.99
N LEU A 159 -23.52 -6.87 33.19
CA LEU A 159 -23.51 -8.33 33.28
C LEU A 159 -22.98 -8.81 34.63
N ASP A 160 -21.90 -8.22 35.14
CA ASP A 160 -21.34 -8.52 36.47
C ASP A 160 -22.33 -8.17 37.60
N LEU A 161 -23.08 -7.06 37.50
CA LEU A 161 -24.13 -6.73 38.47
C LEU A 161 -25.28 -7.76 38.49
N LEU A 162 -25.56 -8.41 37.36
CA LEU A 162 -26.58 -9.47 37.27
C LEU A 162 -26.09 -10.79 37.88
N THR A 163 -24.79 -11.08 37.81
CA THR A 163 -24.19 -12.31 38.35
C THR A 163 -23.81 -12.18 39.82
N ARG A 164 -23.71 -10.97 40.38
CA ARG A 164 -23.53 -10.78 41.82
C ARG A 164 -24.78 -11.15 42.61
N GLY A 165 -24.58 -11.77 43.78
CA GLY A 165 -25.69 -12.17 44.66
C GLY A 165 -26.49 -10.97 45.17
N PRO A 166 -27.82 -11.11 45.36
CA PRO A 166 -28.64 -12.30 45.14
C PRO A 166 -28.98 -12.49 43.65
N GLN A 167 -28.73 -13.70 43.13
CA GLN A 167 -29.04 -14.04 41.75
C GLN A 167 -30.54 -14.29 41.58
N ILE A 168 -31.18 -13.46 40.76
CA ILE A 168 -32.59 -13.59 40.43
C ILE A 168 -32.69 -14.39 39.15
N ASN A 169 -33.08 -15.66 39.27
CA ASN A 169 -33.19 -16.60 38.17
C ASN A 169 -34.56 -16.51 37.47
N ASP A 170 -34.94 -15.32 37.02
CA ASP A 170 -36.19 -15.10 36.28
C ASP A 170 -35.95 -14.95 34.77
N SER A 171 -37.00 -15.04 33.96
CA SER A 171 -36.87 -14.96 32.50
C SER A 171 -36.26 -13.63 32.02
N HIS A 172 -36.51 -12.52 32.72
CA HIS A 172 -35.99 -11.21 32.33
C HIS A 172 -34.48 -11.08 32.61
N ALA A 173 -33.99 -11.56 33.75
CA ALA A 173 -32.55 -11.57 34.04
C ALA A 173 -31.78 -12.43 33.03
N HIS A 174 -32.28 -13.62 32.69
CA HIS A 174 -31.64 -14.49 31.69
C HIS A 174 -31.60 -13.84 30.30
N SER A 175 -32.71 -13.24 29.85
CA SER A 175 -32.78 -12.53 28.56
C SER A 175 -31.83 -11.34 28.52
N THR A 176 -31.79 -10.54 29.58
CA THR A 176 -30.88 -9.39 29.69
C THR A 176 -29.42 -9.83 29.65
N ALA A 177 -29.05 -10.88 30.40
CA ALA A 177 -27.70 -11.41 30.42
C ALA A 177 -27.28 -11.93 29.03
N ALA A 178 -28.16 -12.63 28.30
CA ALA A 178 -27.90 -13.10 26.94
C ALA A 178 -27.68 -11.94 25.95
N ASN A 179 -28.50 -10.89 26.03
CA ASN A 179 -28.34 -9.69 25.20
C ASN A 179 -27.02 -8.96 25.49
N LEU A 180 -26.67 -8.78 26.77
CA LEU A 180 -25.41 -8.15 27.17
C LEU A 180 -24.19 -8.97 26.72
N THR A 181 -24.26 -10.29 26.80
CA THR A 181 -23.19 -11.18 26.31
C THR A 181 -23.01 -11.00 24.81
N THR A 182 -24.10 -11.00 24.05
CA THR A 182 -24.08 -10.78 22.59
C THR A 182 -23.48 -9.42 22.22
N LEU A 183 -23.88 -8.36 22.93
CA LEU A 183 -23.36 -7.01 22.70
C LEU A 183 -21.87 -6.92 23.05
N THR A 184 -21.43 -7.55 24.14
CA THR A 184 -20.02 -7.59 24.55
C THR A 184 -19.17 -8.29 23.48
N ASP A 185 -19.64 -9.40 22.92
CA ASP A 185 -18.98 -10.11 21.82
C ASP A 185 -18.90 -9.26 20.54
N GLN A 186 -19.96 -8.53 20.20
CA GLN A 186 -19.99 -7.63 19.04
C GLN A 186 -18.99 -6.47 19.21
N LEU A 187 -19.00 -5.79 20.37
CA LEU A 187 -18.08 -4.70 20.69
C LEU A 187 -16.62 -5.19 20.68
N THR A 188 -16.38 -6.39 21.22
CA THR A 188 -15.07 -7.05 21.17
C THR A 188 -14.59 -7.27 19.73
N LYS A 189 -15.45 -7.82 18.85
CA LYS A 189 -15.12 -8.00 17.43
C LYS A 189 -14.81 -6.67 16.73
N LEU A 190 -15.60 -5.62 17.01
CA LEU A 190 -15.37 -4.28 16.48
C LEU A 190 -14.03 -3.72 16.94
N LEU A 191 -13.66 -3.87 18.23
CA LEU A 191 -12.35 -3.47 18.76
C LEU A 191 -11.20 -4.24 18.09
N PHE A 192 -11.31 -5.56 17.92
CA PHE A 192 -10.29 -6.36 17.23
C PHE A 192 -10.07 -5.87 15.80
N MET A 193 -11.15 -5.63 15.07
CA MET A 193 -11.08 -5.10 13.72
C MET A 193 -10.44 -3.70 13.70
N LEU A 194 -10.87 -2.80 14.59
CA LEU A 194 -10.35 -1.44 14.68
C LEU A 194 -8.85 -1.43 14.98
N ILE A 195 -8.40 -2.20 15.98
CA ILE A 195 -7.00 -2.32 16.36
C ILE A 195 -6.18 -2.89 15.19
N SER A 196 -6.66 -3.96 14.54
CA SER A 196 -5.96 -4.58 13.42
C SER A 196 -5.77 -3.62 12.24
N GLN A 197 -6.76 -2.78 11.92
CA GLN A 197 -6.70 -1.84 10.81
C GLN A 197 -5.98 -0.53 11.17
N SER A 198 -5.79 -0.25 12.46
CA SER A 198 -5.08 0.95 12.94
C SER A 198 -3.56 0.89 12.74
N PHE A 199 -2.98 -0.30 12.49
CA PHE A 199 -1.54 -0.42 12.23
C PHE A 199 -1.24 -0.23 10.75
N VAL A 200 -0.56 0.87 10.43
CA VAL A 200 -0.34 1.31 9.04
C VAL A 200 1.12 1.63 8.78
N VAL A 201 1.52 1.52 7.51
CA VAL A 201 2.82 2.02 7.04
C VAL A 201 2.68 3.52 6.73
N SER A 202 3.09 4.39 7.66
CA SER A 202 3.00 5.86 7.50
C SER A 202 3.96 6.39 6.43
N ILE A 203 5.16 5.81 6.35
CA ILE A 203 6.16 6.09 5.31
C ILE A 203 6.50 4.78 4.60
N GLN A 204 6.01 4.64 3.37
CA GLN A 204 6.30 3.46 2.54
C GLN A 204 7.79 3.40 2.17
N PRO A 205 8.38 2.19 2.07
CA PRO A 205 9.71 2.04 1.49
C PRO A 205 9.72 2.48 0.02
N GLU A 206 10.92 2.71 -0.52
CA GLU A 206 11.08 2.98 -1.95
C GLU A 206 10.45 1.85 -2.79
N PRO A 207 9.74 2.17 -3.89
CA PRO A 207 9.06 1.15 -4.70
C PRO A 207 9.99 0.08 -5.29
N VAL A 208 11.26 0.43 -5.47
CA VAL A 208 12.33 -0.47 -5.91
C VAL A 208 13.43 -0.47 -4.87
N LEU A 209 13.60 -1.57 -4.15
CA LEU A 209 14.68 -1.75 -3.19
C LEU A 209 15.90 -2.34 -3.87
N LYS A 210 17.09 -1.81 -3.56
CA LYS A 210 18.36 -2.38 -4.02
C LYS A 210 19.02 -3.17 -2.89
N THR A 211 19.48 -4.38 -3.19
CA THR A 211 20.21 -5.18 -2.19
C THR A 211 21.47 -4.45 -1.74
N GLN A 212 21.82 -4.59 -0.47
CA GLN A 212 22.93 -3.91 0.20
C GLN A 212 22.76 -2.39 0.37
N HIS A 213 21.63 -1.81 -0.01
CA HIS A 213 21.30 -0.42 0.29
C HIS A 213 20.37 -0.34 1.51
N LYS A 214 20.57 0.70 2.32
CA LYS A 214 19.65 1.03 3.42
C LYS A 214 18.32 1.47 2.83
N PHE A 215 17.22 1.08 3.45
CA PHE A 215 15.89 1.61 3.16
C PHE A 215 15.33 2.29 4.40
N VAL A 216 14.45 3.27 4.16
CA VAL A 216 13.75 4.00 5.20
C VAL A 216 12.26 3.69 5.10
N THR A 217 11.64 3.36 6.23
CA THR A 217 10.20 3.16 6.32
C THR A 217 9.74 3.39 7.75
N GLU A 218 8.49 3.82 7.90
CA GLU A 218 7.88 4.07 9.20
C GLU A 218 6.51 3.40 9.26
N VAL A 219 6.23 2.79 10.40
CA VAL A 219 4.91 2.25 10.74
C VAL A 219 4.37 2.97 11.96
N ARG A 220 3.05 3.18 11.97
CA ARG A 220 2.34 3.92 13.03
C ARG A 220 1.11 3.12 13.47
N LEU A 221 0.84 3.13 14.77
CA LEU A 221 -0.40 2.61 15.35
C LEU A 221 -1.34 3.77 15.64
N LEU A 222 -2.41 3.88 14.85
CA LEU A 222 -3.33 5.04 14.86
C LEU A 222 -4.25 5.08 16.09
N ILE A 223 -4.25 4.07 16.94
CA ILE A 223 -5.03 4.07 18.19
C ILE A 223 -4.33 4.85 19.33
N GLY A 224 -3.09 5.30 19.11
CA GLY A 224 -2.34 6.11 20.09
C GLY A 224 -2.16 5.40 21.44
N ASP A 225 -2.15 6.14 22.54
CA ASP A 225 -2.09 5.55 23.91
C ASP A 225 -3.45 5.14 24.47
N LYS A 226 -4.52 5.16 23.67
CA LYS A 226 -5.86 4.77 24.11
C LYS A 226 -5.89 3.30 24.52
N LEU A 227 -6.94 2.92 25.26
CA LEU A 227 -7.10 1.57 25.82
C LEU A 227 -6.01 1.19 26.86
N GLY A 228 -5.18 2.13 27.31
CA GLY A 228 -4.13 1.86 28.30
C GLY A 228 -2.95 1.06 27.75
N ILE A 229 -2.81 0.94 26.43
CA ILE A 229 -1.76 0.13 25.79
C ILE A 229 -0.36 0.74 25.88
N ARG A 230 -0.24 2.00 26.30
CA ARG A 230 1.04 2.72 26.35
C ARG A 230 2.12 1.94 27.10
N GLN A 231 1.79 1.41 28.27
CA GLN A 231 2.76 0.68 29.11
C GLN A 231 3.17 -0.66 28.49
N HIS A 232 2.31 -1.26 27.67
CA HIS A 232 2.55 -2.54 27.01
C HIS A 232 3.23 -2.41 25.65
N LEU A 233 3.10 -1.25 24.98
CA LEU A 233 3.59 -1.05 23.61
C LEU A 233 4.83 -0.19 23.52
N VAL A 234 5.07 0.73 24.45
CA VAL A 234 6.32 1.51 24.44
C VAL A 234 7.50 0.56 24.67
N ASN A 235 8.52 0.67 23.82
CA ASN A 235 9.69 -0.21 23.74
C ASN A 235 9.42 -1.65 23.26
N THR A 236 8.21 -1.94 22.78
CA THR A 236 7.90 -3.23 22.17
C THR A 236 8.51 -3.31 20.78
N ASN A 237 9.08 -4.47 20.45
CA ASN A 237 9.72 -4.67 19.16
C ASN A 237 8.67 -4.82 18.06
N VAL A 238 8.86 -4.04 17.00
CA VAL A 238 8.23 -4.24 15.70
C VAL A 238 9.26 -4.91 14.80
N THR A 239 8.94 -6.07 14.25
CA THR A 239 9.81 -6.80 13.33
C THR A 239 9.39 -6.54 11.88
N VAL A 240 10.35 -6.57 10.94
CA VAL A 240 10.12 -6.44 9.50
C VAL A 240 10.69 -7.65 8.76
N LYS A 241 9.86 -8.27 7.91
CA LYS A 241 10.25 -9.38 7.05
C LYS A 241 9.89 -9.09 5.62
N ILE A 242 10.69 -9.58 4.67
CA ILE A 242 10.32 -9.56 3.25
C ILE A 242 9.66 -10.88 2.85
N ILE A 243 8.52 -10.77 2.17
CA ILE A 243 7.68 -11.92 1.76
C ILE A 243 7.32 -11.79 0.28
N ALA A 244 6.93 -12.90 -0.34
CA ALA A 244 6.46 -12.87 -1.73
C ALA A 244 5.08 -12.18 -1.82
N GLU A 245 4.81 -11.48 -2.91
CA GLU A 245 3.51 -10.82 -3.10
C GLU A 245 2.33 -11.80 -3.08
N GLU A 246 2.50 -13.03 -3.55
CA GLU A 246 1.46 -14.07 -3.47
C GLU A 246 1.14 -14.46 -2.02
N GLU A 247 2.14 -14.55 -1.14
CA GLU A 247 1.92 -14.79 0.29
C GLU A 247 1.27 -13.56 0.95
N ALA A 248 1.61 -12.35 0.51
CA ALA A 248 0.98 -11.12 0.96
C ALA A 248 -0.51 -11.04 0.57
N LYS A 249 -0.88 -11.55 -0.61
CA LYS A 249 -2.28 -11.68 -1.03
C LYS A 249 -3.04 -12.70 -0.18
N LEU A 250 -2.46 -13.88 0.06
CA LEU A 250 -3.06 -14.91 0.91
C LEU A 250 -3.28 -14.43 2.35
N LEU A 251 -2.33 -13.65 2.89
CA LEU A 251 -2.47 -12.96 4.18
C LEU A 251 -3.66 -12.00 4.20
N SER A 252 -3.76 -11.15 3.18
CA SER A 252 -4.80 -10.13 3.08
C SER A 252 -6.19 -10.76 2.91
N ALA A 253 -6.24 -11.98 2.38
CA ALA A 253 -7.43 -12.80 2.23
C ALA A 253 -7.79 -13.63 3.48
N THR A 254 -6.98 -13.57 4.54
CA THR A 254 -7.09 -14.43 5.73
C THR A 254 -7.04 -15.94 5.40
N GLN A 255 -6.44 -16.29 4.25
CA GLN A 255 -6.28 -17.69 3.81
C GLN A 255 -5.01 -18.34 4.36
N MET A 256 -4.11 -17.54 4.93
CA MET A 256 -2.89 -18.01 5.60
C MET A 256 -2.65 -17.24 6.89
N ASN A 257 -2.09 -17.93 7.89
CA ASN A 257 -1.64 -17.29 9.11
C ASN A 257 -0.24 -16.70 8.90
N HIS A 258 0.02 -15.50 9.42
CA HIS A 258 1.33 -14.84 9.30
C HIS A 258 2.48 -15.66 9.90
N LYS A 259 2.19 -16.58 10.83
CA LYS A 259 3.19 -17.48 11.44
C LYS A 259 3.72 -18.54 10.47
N ASP A 260 2.95 -18.90 9.46
CA ASP A 260 3.31 -19.94 8.48
C ASP A 260 4.12 -19.37 7.30
N ILE A 261 4.34 -18.05 7.30
CA ILE A 261 4.97 -17.35 6.18
C ILE A 261 6.47 -17.47 6.25
N LYS A 262 7.03 -17.87 5.12
CA LYS A 262 8.47 -17.99 4.93
C LYS A 262 8.99 -16.69 4.36
N SER A 263 9.96 -16.10 5.04
CA SER A 263 10.65 -14.96 4.47
C SER A 263 11.44 -15.39 3.23
N VAL A 264 11.37 -14.57 2.18
CA VAL A 264 12.07 -14.80 0.92
C VAL A 264 13.42 -14.10 0.87
N GLY A 265 13.87 -13.47 1.97
CA GLY A 265 15.13 -12.75 2.04
C GLY A 265 15.56 -12.46 3.47
N SER A 266 16.74 -11.84 3.63
CA SER A 266 17.27 -11.46 4.94
C SER A 266 17.48 -9.95 5.04
N ILE A 267 16.93 -9.35 6.10
CA ILE A 267 17.07 -7.93 6.41
C ILE A 267 18.00 -7.81 7.63
N SER A 268 18.98 -6.92 7.58
CA SER A 268 19.74 -6.52 8.77
C SER A 268 19.05 -5.36 9.46
N ASN A 269 19.09 -5.31 10.80
CA ASN A 269 18.25 -4.41 11.61
C ASN A 269 16.77 -4.62 11.27
N ASP A 270 16.33 -5.86 11.44
CA ASP A 270 14.99 -6.36 11.10
C ASP A 270 13.97 -6.12 12.21
N TYR A 271 14.34 -5.39 13.27
CA TYR A 271 13.41 -4.90 14.27
C TYR A 271 13.73 -3.48 14.69
N GLU A 272 12.71 -2.76 15.13
CA GLU A 272 12.81 -1.43 15.72
C GLU A 272 11.82 -1.33 16.89
N LYS A 273 12.13 -0.50 17.89
CA LYS A 273 11.24 -0.28 19.02
C LYS A 273 10.12 0.69 18.66
N MET A 274 8.92 0.38 19.13
CA MET A 274 7.81 1.32 19.11
C MET A 274 8.08 2.45 20.12
N THR A 275 7.99 3.69 19.64
CA THR A 275 8.22 4.91 20.43
C THR A 275 7.03 5.84 20.28
N MET A 276 6.79 6.69 21.27
CA MET A 276 5.76 7.72 21.22
C MET A 276 6.43 9.09 21.06
N ASP A 277 6.00 9.87 20.07
CA ASP A 277 6.47 11.25 19.89
C ASP A 277 5.68 12.25 20.76
N GLU A 278 6.09 13.51 20.74
CA GLU A 278 5.46 14.61 21.51
C GLU A 278 4.01 14.89 21.07
N ARG A 279 3.63 14.48 19.86
CA ARG A 279 2.28 14.62 19.31
C ARG A 279 1.38 13.42 19.67
N GLY A 280 1.91 12.44 20.40
CA GLY A 280 1.17 11.24 20.80
C GLY A 280 1.17 10.13 19.74
N HIS A 281 2.00 10.22 18.71
CA HIS A 281 2.07 9.20 17.67
C HIS A 281 2.91 8.02 18.14
N MET A 282 2.32 6.83 18.15
CA MET A 282 3.08 5.60 18.38
C MET A 282 3.61 5.05 17.06
N ALA A 283 4.92 5.13 16.86
CA ALA A 283 5.58 4.73 15.63
C ALA A 283 6.91 3.99 15.84
N ALA A 284 7.27 3.17 14.87
CA ALA A 284 8.58 2.54 14.74
C ALA A 284 9.23 2.95 13.41
N LYS A 285 10.44 3.53 13.49
CA LYS A 285 11.16 4.15 12.37
C LYS A 285 12.37 3.34 11.94
N PHE A 286 12.22 2.57 10.87
CA PHE A 286 13.29 1.74 10.32
C PHE A 286 14.18 2.59 9.40
N ASN A 287 15.17 3.29 9.95
CA ASN A 287 16.05 4.19 9.18
C ASN A 287 17.35 3.52 8.70
N ASN A 288 17.73 2.41 9.32
CA ASN A 288 19.00 1.72 9.09
C ASN A 288 18.83 0.27 8.64
N SER A 289 17.61 -0.14 8.29
CA SER A 289 17.32 -1.48 7.80
C SER A 289 17.87 -1.66 6.39
N LYS A 290 18.40 -2.84 6.10
CA LYS A 290 19.05 -3.12 4.82
C LYS A 290 18.72 -4.53 4.36
N LEU A 291 18.25 -4.66 3.12
CA LEU A 291 18.03 -5.96 2.49
C LEU A 291 19.39 -6.55 2.08
N THR A 292 19.80 -7.64 2.72
CA THR A 292 21.12 -8.25 2.51
C THR A 292 21.10 -9.37 1.48
N ARG A 293 20.03 -10.16 1.46
CA ARG A 293 19.84 -11.26 0.50
C ARG A 293 18.37 -11.38 0.11
N ILE A 294 18.14 -11.81 -1.12
CA ILE A 294 16.81 -12.15 -1.63
C ILE A 294 16.91 -13.46 -2.40
N ALA A 295 16.00 -14.39 -2.12
CA ALA A 295 15.82 -15.60 -2.87
C ALA A 295 14.76 -15.34 -3.93
N HIS A 296 15.18 -15.09 -5.16
CA HIS A 296 14.26 -15.12 -6.30
C HIS A 296 13.75 -16.55 -6.45
N ARG A 297 12.42 -16.75 -6.51
CA ARG A 297 11.86 -18.09 -6.76
C ARG A 297 12.39 -18.56 -8.13
N LYS A 298 12.95 -19.77 -8.21
CA LYS A 298 13.41 -20.34 -9.48
C LYS A 298 12.21 -20.42 -10.45
N PRO A 299 12.37 -20.06 -11.73
CA PRO A 299 11.36 -20.40 -12.74
C PRO A 299 11.11 -21.91 -12.72
N PRO A 300 9.87 -22.38 -12.95
CA PRO A 300 9.61 -23.81 -13.09
C PRO A 300 10.53 -24.39 -14.18
N PRO A 301 11.06 -25.62 -13.99
CA PRO A 301 11.95 -26.23 -14.95
C PRO A 301 11.25 -26.36 -16.31
N LYS A 302 11.96 -25.97 -17.38
CA LYS A 302 11.55 -26.13 -18.78
C LYS A 302 11.43 -27.63 -19.09
N GLY A 303 10.27 -28.23 -18.82
CA GLY A 303 10.06 -29.65 -19.07
C GLY A 303 8.64 -30.17 -18.87
N ALA A 304 7.69 -29.35 -18.40
CA ALA A 304 6.31 -29.79 -18.13
C ALA A 304 5.25 -28.94 -18.86
N ALA A 305 5.54 -28.54 -20.11
CA ALA A 305 4.60 -27.83 -20.97
C ALA A 305 4.79 -28.26 -22.44
N ALA A 306 4.56 -29.54 -22.70
CA ALA A 306 4.08 -29.95 -24.02
C ALA A 306 2.56 -30.06 -23.88
N ASP A 307 1.84 -29.44 -24.80
CA ASP A 307 0.36 -29.44 -24.91
C ASP A 307 -0.40 -28.41 -24.06
N MET A 308 -0.08 -27.13 -24.28
CA MET A 308 -1.11 -26.10 -24.53
C MET A 308 -0.43 -24.83 -25.07
N LYS A 309 -0.95 -24.28 -26.18
CA LYS A 309 -0.59 -22.94 -26.67
C LYS A 309 -1.07 -21.89 -25.66
N CYS A 310 -0.27 -21.63 -24.64
CA CYS A 310 -0.33 -20.41 -23.84
C CYS A 310 1.09 -20.09 -23.39
N ALA A 311 1.60 -18.93 -23.81
CA ALA A 311 2.90 -18.42 -23.42
C ALA A 311 2.89 -18.06 -21.93
N VAL A 312 3.04 -19.07 -21.06
CA VAL A 312 3.21 -18.84 -19.62
C VAL A 312 4.67 -18.43 -19.41
N ASN A 313 4.84 -17.12 -19.18
CA ASN A 313 6.08 -16.40 -18.99
C ASN A 313 7.11 -17.15 -18.13
N VAL A 314 8.33 -17.28 -18.63
CA VAL A 314 9.51 -17.43 -17.77
C VAL A 314 9.62 -16.11 -16.99
N GLN A 315 9.09 -16.08 -15.78
CA GLN A 315 9.02 -14.85 -14.99
C GLN A 315 10.44 -14.42 -14.64
N ALA A 316 10.88 -13.27 -15.18
CA ALA A 316 12.21 -12.75 -14.92
C ALA A 316 12.31 -12.36 -13.44
N ALA A 317 13.53 -12.23 -12.90
CA ALA A 317 13.74 -11.72 -11.54
C ALA A 317 13.10 -10.32 -11.36
N THR A 318 13.01 -9.53 -12.44
CA THR A 318 12.38 -8.22 -12.53
C THR A 318 10.86 -8.24 -12.68
N ASP A 319 10.23 -9.42 -12.73
CA ASP A 319 8.77 -9.58 -12.74
C ASP A 319 8.24 -10.11 -11.39
N GLN A 320 9.12 -10.39 -10.41
CA GLN A 320 8.75 -10.82 -9.06
C GLN A 320 8.52 -9.62 -8.13
N LYS A 321 7.33 -9.57 -7.54
CA LYS A 321 6.93 -8.56 -6.55
C LYS A 321 7.05 -9.12 -5.14
N TYR A 322 7.34 -8.23 -4.20
CA TYR A 322 7.50 -8.53 -2.79
C TYR A 322 6.72 -7.55 -1.92
N ALA A 323 6.59 -7.86 -0.64
CA ALA A 323 6.04 -6.96 0.36
C ALA A 323 6.91 -7.02 1.63
N LEU A 324 6.98 -5.90 2.36
CA LEU A 324 7.46 -5.91 3.73
C LEU A 324 6.28 -6.18 4.66
N LEU A 325 6.41 -7.20 5.50
CA LEU A 325 5.49 -7.53 6.58
C LEU A 325 6.06 -6.95 7.88
N PHE A 326 5.33 -6.02 8.48
CA PHE A 326 5.64 -5.47 9.79
C PHE A 326 4.75 -6.14 10.82
N HIS A 327 5.34 -6.56 11.93
CA HIS A 327 4.64 -7.30 12.97
C HIS A 327 5.02 -6.76 14.34
N ILE A 328 4.03 -6.35 15.12
CA ILE A 328 4.21 -5.93 16.50
C ILE A 328 4.28 -7.20 17.36
N SER A 329 5.27 -7.27 18.25
CA SER A 329 5.35 -8.38 19.21
C SER A 329 4.01 -8.51 19.95
N PRO A 330 3.40 -9.71 20.04
CA PRO A 330 2.05 -9.85 20.54
C PRO A 330 1.90 -9.34 21.97
N PHE A 331 0.82 -8.61 22.24
CA PHE A 331 0.57 -7.97 23.52
C PHE A 331 -0.84 -8.31 24.02
N GLN A 332 -1.04 -8.21 25.33
CA GLN A 332 -2.33 -8.47 25.97
C GLN A 332 -3.01 -7.13 26.28
N LEU A 333 -4.31 -7.02 26.02
CA LEU A 333 -5.10 -5.85 26.39
C LEU A 333 -6.19 -6.23 27.38
N GLY A 334 -5.89 -6.07 28.67
CA GLY A 334 -6.81 -6.41 29.75
C GLY A 334 -7.40 -7.82 29.60
N THR A 335 -8.74 -7.91 29.70
CA THR A 335 -9.51 -9.15 29.56
C THR A 335 -9.85 -9.52 28.11
N LEU A 336 -9.56 -8.66 27.12
CA LEU A 336 -9.94 -8.88 25.72
C LEU A 336 -9.14 -9.99 25.02
N GLY A 337 -8.01 -10.40 25.59
CA GLY A 337 -7.14 -11.41 25.00
C GLY A 337 -5.86 -10.84 24.39
N LYS A 338 -5.18 -11.72 23.66
CA LYS A 338 -3.87 -11.45 23.05
C LYS A 338 -4.07 -10.90 21.65
N PHE A 339 -3.50 -9.72 21.41
CA PHE A 339 -3.49 -9.04 20.13
C PHE A 339 -2.26 -9.41 19.33
N ASP A 340 -2.49 -9.77 18.07
CA ASP A 340 -1.47 -10.17 17.11
C ASP A 340 -1.60 -9.27 15.88
N VAL A 341 -0.85 -8.16 15.88
CA VAL A 341 -1.07 -7.03 14.96
C VAL A 341 0.07 -6.94 13.95
N TRP A 342 -0.30 -6.88 12.67
CA TRP A 342 0.63 -6.76 11.56
C TRP A 342 0.07 -5.88 10.45
N THR A 343 0.97 -5.36 9.61
CA THR A 343 0.61 -4.58 8.43
C THR A 343 1.59 -4.86 7.31
N LEU A 344 1.17 -4.62 6.06
CA LEU A 344 2.00 -4.84 4.90
C LEU A 344 2.35 -3.51 4.22
N SER A 345 3.57 -3.40 3.71
CA SER A 345 3.89 -2.39 2.72
C SER A 345 3.08 -2.60 1.45
N LEU A 346 2.99 -1.56 0.64
CA LEU A 346 2.59 -1.70 -0.75
C LEU A 346 3.58 -2.65 -1.48
N PRO A 347 3.15 -3.32 -2.57
CA PRO A 347 4.03 -4.21 -3.33
C PRO A 347 5.29 -3.47 -3.78
N LEU A 348 6.46 -4.11 -3.78
CA LEU A 348 7.73 -3.50 -4.17
C LEU A 348 8.54 -4.46 -5.03
N MET A 349 9.52 -3.91 -5.75
CA MET A 349 10.48 -4.66 -6.54
C MET A 349 11.82 -4.72 -5.83
N VAL A 350 12.61 -5.76 -6.10
CA VAL A 350 13.98 -5.88 -5.58
C VAL A 350 14.96 -6.03 -6.74
N THR A 351 16.02 -5.22 -6.73
CA THR A 351 17.12 -5.29 -7.71
C THR A 351 18.43 -5.66 -7.03
N VAL A 352 19.22 -6.49 -7.71
CA VAL A 352 20.59 -6.86 -7.30
C VAL A 352 21.63 -6.05 -8.05
N HIS A 353 21.33 -5.65 -9.29
CA HIS A 353 22.21 -4.88 -10.15
C HIS A 353 21.46 -3.71 -10.80
N GLY A 354 22.17 -2.61 -11.09
CA GLY A 354 21.57 -1.39 -11.64
C GLY A 354 20.93 -1.57 -13.03
N SER A 355 21.39 -2.57 -13.79
CA SER A 355 20.81 -2.91 -15.11
C SER A 355 19.36 -3.37 -15.03
N GLN A 356 18.87 -3.79 -13.85
CA GLN A 356 17.49 -4.23 -13.63
C GLN A 356 16.56 -3.08 -13.27
N ASP A 357 17.10 -1.89 -12.98
CA ASP A 357 16.31 -0.76 -12.46
C ASP A 357 15.26 -0.30 -13.47
N CYS A 358 15.60 -0.25 -14.77
CA CYS A 358 14.66 0.13 -15.81
C CYS A 358 13.40 -0.76 -15.79
N ASP A 359 13.57 -2.08 -15.86
CA ASP A 359 12.46 -3.03 -15.85
C ASP A 359 11.66 -2.97 -14.54
N ALA A 360 12.35 -2.91 -13.40
CA ALA A 360 11.72 -2.85 -12.09
C ALA A 360 10.88 -1.59 -11.93
N GLN A 361 11.40 -0.43 -12.37
CA GLN A 361 10.69 0.85 -12.37
C GLN A 361 9.46 0.82 -13.28
N GLY A 362 9.54 0.14 -14.43
CA GLY A 362 8.43 -0.02 -15.37
C GLY A 362 7.31 -0.91 -14.83
N ALA A 363 7.67 -2.04 -14.22
CA ALA A 363 6.71 -2.93 -13.59
C ALA A 363 6.01 -2.27 -12.39
N ILE A 364 6.78 -1.56 -11.54
CA ILE A 364 6.22 -0.96 -10.33
C ILE A 364 5.39 0.29 -10.60
N ILE A 365 5.76 1.13 -11.58
CA ILE A 365 4.94 2.30 -11.93
C ILE A 365 3.58 1.87 -12.46
N TRP A 366 3.55 0.86 -13.34
CA TRP A 366 2.31 0.31 -13.87
C TRP A 366 1.40 -0.19 -12.75
N HIS A 367 1.97 -0.96 -11.82
CA HIS A 367 1.22 -1.45 -10.67
C HIS A 367 0.76 -0.32 -9.74
N ARG A 368 1.64 0.63 -9.41
CA ARG A 368 1.33 1.74 -8.50
C ARG A 368 0.26 2.66 -9.05
N ALA A 369 0.28 2.93 -10.34
CA ALA A 369 -0.68 3.80 -10.98
C ALA A 369 -2.08 3.18 -11.04
N PHE A 370 -2.17 1.89 -11.43
CA PHE A 370 -3.45 1.33 -11.89
C PHE A 370 -4.00 0.19 -11.04
N ALA A 371 -3.21 -0.45 -10.17
CA ALA A 371 -3.71 -1.53 -9.34
C ALA A 371 -4.45 -0.98 -8.11
N SER A 372 -5.41 -1.74 -7.58
CA SER A 372 -6.02 -1.40 -6.30
C SER A 372 -4.96 -1.37 -5.19
N VAL A 373 -5.20 -0.52 -4.19
CA VAL A 373 -4.40 -0.54 -2.95
C VAL A 373 -4.71 -1.78 -2.09
N SER A 374 -5.89 -2.37 -2.27
CA SER A 374 -6.31 -3.59 -1.58
C SER A 374 -5.83 -4.85 -2.31
N ARG A 375 -5.24 -5.79 -1.56
CA ARG A 375 -4.86 -7.13 -2.04
C ARG A 375 -6.03 -8.11 -1.93
N SER A 376 -7.09 -7.89 -2.69
CA SER A 376 -8.25 -8.79 -2.69
C SER A 376 -7.99 -10.04 -3.54
N PRO A 377 -8.42 -11.25 -3.11
CA PRO A 377 -8.45 -12.44 -3.97
C PRO A 377 -9.21 -12.14 -5.25
N GLY A 378 -8.58 -12.39 -6.41
CA GLY A 378 -9.18 -12.12 -7.70
C GLY A 378 -9.11 -10.66 -8.15
N SER A 379 -8.31 -9.79 -7.51
CA SER A 379 -7.96 -8.50 -8.13
C SER A 379 -7.32 -8.78 -9.48
N THR A 380 -8.04 -8.51 -10.55
CA THR A 380 -7.59 -8.75 -11.93
C THR A 380 -6.29 -7.99 -12.14
N ASP A 381 -5.27 -8.67 -12.66
CA ASP A 381 -4.10 -7.97 -13.17
C ASP A 381 -4.59 -6.90 -14.16
N ILE A 382 -4.00 -5.70 -14.09
CA ILE A 382 -4.37 -4.56 -14.93
C ILE A 382 -4.20 -4.98 -16.40
N ALA A 383 -5.31 -5.34 -17.05
CA ALA A 383 -5.27 -5.89 -18.40
C ALA A 383 -4.78 -4.82 -19.38
N ALA A 384 -5.36 -3.62 -19.28
CA ALA A 384 -5.02 -2.49 -20.13
C ALA A 384 -5.56 -1.17 -19.53
N VAL A 385 -5.01 -0.04 -19.98
CA VAL A 385 -5.36 1.31 -19.51
C VAL A 385 -5.62 2.27 -20.65
N SER A 386 -6.36 3.35 -20.41
CA SER A 386 -6.56 4.40 -21.41
C SER A 386 -5.30 5.28 -21.56
N TRP A 387 -5.13 5.92 -22.72
CA TRP A 387 -4.07 6.93 -22.89
C TRP A 387 -4.26 8.11 -21.93
N LYS A 388 -5.52 8.50 -21.67
CA LYS A 388 -5.86 9.58 -20.74
C LYS A 388 -5.31 9.32 -19.34
N ASP A 389 -5.51 8.11 -18.82
CA ASP A 389 -5.03 7.75 -17.48
C ASP A 389 -3.50 7.64 -17.45
N LEU A 390 -2.89 7.09 -18.50
CA LEU A 390 -1.44 6.95 -18.62
C LEU A 390 -0.73 8.31 -18.74
N THR A 391 -1.36 9.29 -19.41
CA THR A 391 -0.81 10.63 -19.63
C THR A 391 -0.45 11.31 -18.30
N HIS A 392 -1.37 11.34 -17.35
CA HIS A 392 -1.13 11.96 -16.03
C HIS A 392 0.00 11.23 -15.28
N VAL A 393 0.03 9.90 -15.36
CA VAL A 393 1.08 9.08 -14.73
C VAL A 393 2.46 9.40 -15.31
N LEU A 394 2.57 9.56 -16.63
CA LEU A 394 3.83 9.91 -17.29
C LEU A 394 4.29 11.32 -16.90
N GLN A 395 3.39 12.31 -16.88
CA GLN A 395 3.70 13.68 -16.45
C GLN A 395 4.25 13.73 -15.02
N HIS A 396 3.55 13.08 -14.08
CA HIS A 396 3.96 13.03 -12.68
C HIS A 396 5.27 12.28 -12.50
N LYS A 397 5.43 11.11 -13.14
CA LYS A 397 6.69 10.35 -13.06
C LYS A 397 7.85 11.12 -13.66
N PHE A 398 7.66 11.77 -14.79
CA PHE A 398 8.68 12.54 -15.46
C PHE A 398 9.23 13.63 -14.56
N THR A 399 8.33 14.44 -13.98
CA THR A 399 8.68 15.53 -13.06
C THR A 399 9.38 14.97 -11.81
N LEU A 400 8.80 13.94 -11.18
CA LEU A 400 9.37 13.32 -9.97
C LEU A 400 10.76 12.73 -10.20
N PHE A 401 10.97 12.04 -11.32
CA PHE A 401 12.23 11.34 -11.58
C PHE A 401 13.35 12.28 -12.00
N THR A 402 13.04 13.24 -12.87
CA THR A 402 14.01 14.18 -13.44
C THR A 402 14.34 15.34 -12.49
N GLY A 403 13.39 15.74 -11.64
CA GLY A 403 13.45 16.98 -10.87
C GLY A 403 13.22 18.24 -11.70
N ALA A 404 12.70 18.11 -12.93
CA ALA A 404 12.41 19.22 -13.81
C ALA A 404 11.28 20.11 -13.27
N ARG A 405 11.41 21.42 -13.46
CA ARG A 405 10.33 22.38 -13.24
C ARG A 405 9.37 22.43 -14.43
N ARG A 406 9.90 22.26 -15.65
CA ARG A 406 9.08 22.15 -16.86
C ARG A 406 8.46 20.75 -16.95
N GLN A 407 7.13 20.68 -16.88
CA GLN A 407 6.36 19.45 -17.10
C GLN A 407 6.31 19.09 -18.60
N LEU A 408 5.89 17.86 -18.91
CA LEU A 408 5.58 17.48 -20.30
C LEU A 408 4.38 18.30 -20.78
N SER A 409 4.58 19.03 -21.88
CA SER A 409 3.55 19.82 -22.54
C SER A 409 2.60 18.95 -23.37
N ASP A 410 1.47 19.52 -23.81
CA ASP A 410 0.52 18.80 -24.67
C ASP A 410 1.16 18.31 -25.97
N SER A 411 2.09 19.08 -26.57
CA SER A 411 2.84 18.64 -27.75
C SER A 411 3.77 17.45 -27.44
N ASP A 412 4.42 17.45 -26.27
CA ASP A 412 5.26 16.33 -25.86
C ASP A 412 4.41 15.06 -25.69
N LEU A 413 3.23 15.20 -25.07
CA LEU A 413 2.29 14.11 -24.87
C LEU A 413 1.68 13.61 -26.18
N SER A 414 1.33 14.50 -27.12
CA SER A 414 0.87 14.10 -28.46
C SER A 414 1.92 13.22 -29.13
N TYR A 415 3.19 13.64 -29.10
CA TYR A 415 4.29 12.85 -29.66
C TYR A 415 4.46 11.48 -28.97
N LEU A 416 4.37 11.43 -27.63
CA LEU A 416 4.42 10.16 -26.89
C LEU A 416 3.22 9.25 -27.23
N SER A 417 2.05 9.84 -27.47
CA SER A 417 0.84 9.10 -27.83
C SER A 417 0.98 8.40 -29.17
N GLU A 418 1.61 9.04 -30.17
CA GLU A 418 1.86 8.46 -31.49
C GLU A 418 2.75 7.20 -31.42
N LYS A 419 3.65 7.14 -30.43
CA LYS A 419 4.51 5.98 -30.20
C LYS A 419 3.76 4.79 -29.58
N LEU A 420 2.68 5.05 -28.83
CA LEU A 420 1.98 4.03 -28.02
C LEU A 420 0.57 3.70 -28.50
N VAL A 421 -0.09 4.55 -29.27
CA VAL A 421 -1.45 4.36 -29.77
C VAL A 421 -1.36 3.88 -31.22
N VAL A 422 -2.14 2.86 -31.62
CA VAL A 422 -2.18 2.46 -33.04
C VAL A 422 -3.11 3.45 -33.76
N PRO A 423 -2.68 4.12 -34.84
CA PRO A 423 -3.57 4.93 -35.66
C PRO A 423 -4.72 4.08 -36.26
N ASN A 424 -5.90 4.67 -36.42
CA ASN A 424 -7.04 4.10 -37.15
C ASN A 424 -7.80 2.90 -36.51
N VAL A 425 -7.90 2.85 -35.18
CA VAL A 425 -8.88 1.97 -34.51
C VAL A 425 -9.94 2.83 -33.82
N PRO A 426 -11.25 2.67 -34.14
CA PRO A 426 -12.32 3.54 -33.65
C PRO A 426 -12.53 3.45 -32.13
N ASP A 427 -12.18 2.32 -31.53
CA ASP A 427 -11.88 2.21 -30.10
C ASP A 427 -10.38 2.36 -29.92
N GLN A 428 -9.92 3.41 -29.22
CA GLN A 428 -8.55 3.49 -28.72
C GLN A 428 -8.26 2.21 -27.92
N LYS A 429 -7.65 1.20 -28.56
CA LYS A 429 -7.37 -0.08 -27.88
C LYS A 429 -6.60 0.24 -26.61
N PRO A 430 -7.06 -0.28 -25.45
CA PRO A 430 -6.44 0.08 -24.19
C PRO A 430 -4.99 -0.43 -24.19
N ILE A 431 -4.08 0.37 -23.66
CA ILE A 431 -2.65 0.13 -23.64
C ILE A 431 -2.36 -0.98 -22.63
N THR A 432 -1.77 -2.09 -23.08
CA THR A 432 -1.37 -3.19 -22.20
C THR A 432 0.03 -2.95 -21.64
N PHE A 433 0.35 -3.60 -20.51
CA PHE A 433 1.72 -3.56 -19.96
C PHE A 433 2.76 -4.07 -20.95
N HIS A 434 2.42 -5.12 -21.71
CA HIS A 434 3.29 -5.66 -22.76
C HIS A 434 3.64 -4.59 -23.78
N ARG A 435 2.66 -3.84 -24.29
CA ARG A 435 2.90 -2.76 -25.24
C ARG A 435 3.73 -1.61 -24.65
N PHE A 436 3.48 -1.30 -23.39
CA PHE A 436 4.17 -0.22 -22.68
C PHE A 436 5.65 -0.52 -22.41
N ALA A 437 5.98 -1.75 -21.97
CA ALA A 437 7.30 -2.05 -21.39
C ALA A 437 7.99 -3.32 -21.92
N LYS A 438 7.39 -4.09 -22.84
CA LYS A 438 7.98 -5.33 -23.36
C LYS A 438 8.05 -5.39 -24.88
N GLN A 439 7.10 -4.78 -25.59
CA GLN A 439 7.09 -4.72 -27.04
C GLN A 439 8.10 -3.68 -27.53
N ASN A 440 8.88 -4.04 -28.54
CA ASN A 440 9.78 -3.10 -29.21
C ASN A 440 8.99 -1.89 -29.75
N LEU A 441 9.55 -0.70 -29.56
CA LEU A 441 8.93 0.57 -29.95
C LEU A 441 8.68 0.65 -31.46
N ARG A 442 9.62 0.10 -32.25
CA ARG A 442 9.59 -0.01 -33.71
C ARG A 442 10.28 -1.30 -34.13
N ASP A 443 10.04 -1.75 -35.35
CA ASP A 443 10.62 -3.00 -35.86
C ASP A 443 12.15 -2.92 -36.06
N ASP A 444 12.68 -1.71 -36.25
CA ASP A 444 14.11 -1.43 -36.47
C ASP A 444 14.89 -1.22 -35.15
N VAL A 445 14.23 -1.29 -34.00
CA VAL A 445 14.87 -1.11 -32.69
C VAL A 445 14.57 -2.27 -31.74
N SER A 446 15.48 -2.51 -30.79
CA SER A 446 15.41 -3.62 -29.84
C SER A 446 15.07 -3.18 -28.41
N PHE A 447 14.31 -2.09 -28.26
CA PHE A 447 13.90 -1.54 -26.98
C PHE A 447 12.44 -1.11 -27.03
N SER A 448 11.77 -1.18 -25.88
CA SER A 448 10.38 -0.80 -25.68
C SER A 448 10.19 0.70 -25.49
N PHE A 449 8.92 1.14 -25.49
CA PHE A 449 8.57 2.53 -25.15
C PHE A 449 9.11 2.92 -23.77
N TRP A 450 8.89 2.09 -22.75
CA TRP A 450 9.32 2.40 -21.39
C TRP A 450 10.84 2.54 -21.29
N GLU A 451 11.61 1.62 -21.89
CA GLU A 451 13.08 1.70 -21.86
C GLU A 451 13.59 2.98 -22.53
N TRP A 452 13.00 3.35 -23.66
CA TRP A 452 13.32 4.59 -24.35
C TRP A 452 12.99 5.83 -23.50
N PHE A 453 11.77 5.91 -22.98
CA PHE A 453 11.31 7.03 -22.17
C PHE A 453 12.09 7.15 -20.86
N PHE A 454 12.37 6.03 -20.19
CA PHE A 454 13.17 5.97 -18.97
C PHE A 454 14.61 6.43 -19.21
N ALA A 455 15.24 6.01 -20.31
CA ALA A 455 16.57 6.47 -20.66
C ALA A 455 16.62 7.97 -20.97
N ILE A 456 15.56 8.54 -21.58
CA ILE A 456 15.42 9.99 -21.74
C ILE A 456 15.32 10.70 -20.39
N MET A 457 14.49 10.21 -19.46
CA MET A 457 14.41 10.78 -18.12
C MET A 457 15.77 10.74 -17.40
N GLN A 458 16.54 9.67 -17.55
CA GLN A 458 17.90 9.59 -17.02
C GLN A 458 18.85 10.61 -17.67
N LEU A 459 18.79 10.76 -18.99
CA LEU A 459 19.58 11.74 -19.74
C LEU A 459 19.29 13.17 -19.26
N ILE A 460 18.01 13.51 -19.08
CA ILE A 460 17.61 14.82 -18.55
C ILE A 460 18.15 15.00 -17.14
N LYS A 461 17.83 14.07 -16.23
CA LYS A 461 18.26 14.13 -14.82
C LYS A 461 19.77 14.34 -14.68
N GLN A 462 20.57 13.64 -15.47
CA GLN A 462 22.02 13.63 -15.31
C GLN A 462 22.73 14.73 -16.10
N LYS A 463 22.22 15.11 -17.27
CA LYS A 463 22.96 15.93 -18.24
C LYS A 463 22.18 17.12 -18.79
N LEU A 464 20.86 17.01 -18.96
CA LEU A 464 20.07 17.99 -19.73
C LEU A 464 19.00 18.74 -18.94
N LEU A 465 19.00 18.66 -17.61
CA LEU A 465 17.96 19.26 -16.76
C LEU A 465 17.76 20.76 -17.05
N LYS A 466 18.86 21.52 -17.11
CA LYS A 466 18.82 22.96 -17.42
C LYS A 466 18.30 23.24 -18.84
N PHE A 467 18.77 22.48 -19.84
CA PHE A 467 18.29 22.60 -21.22
C PHE A 467 16.79 22.35 -21.33
N TRP A 468 16.29 21.37 -20.58
CA TRP A 468 14.87 21.06 -20.53
C TRP A 468 14.06 22.18 -19.87
N ASP A 469 14.44 22.61 -18.67
CA ASP A 469 13.72 23.61 -17.87
C ASP A 469 13.62 24.98 -18.53
N GLU A 470 14.67 25.43 -19.22
CA GLU A 470 14.66 26.72 -19.93
C GLU A 470 13.99 26.66 -21.32
N GLY A 471 13.59 25.47 -21.78
CA GLY A 471 12.99 25.30 -23.11
C GLY A 471 13.99 25.27 -24.27
N TRP A 472 15.30 25.28 -24.00
CA TRP A 472 16.35 25.13 -25.02
C TRP A 472 16.31 23.78 -25.73
N LEU A 473 15.81 22.74 -25.04
CA LEU A 473 15.58 21.42 -25.60
C LEU A 473 14.11 21.23 -25.93
N VAL A 474 13.79 21.14 -27.22
CA VAL A 474 12.44 20.75 -27.69
C VAL A 474 12.16 19.31 -27.27
N GLY A 475 13.11 18.41 -27.54
CA GLY A 475 13.07 17.05 -27.01
C GLY A 475 12.14 16.11 -27.78
N PHE A 476 10.85 16.09 -27.45
CA PHE A 476 9.87 15.15 -27.99
C PHE A 476 9.29 15.63 -29.32
N ILE A 477 10.08 15.46 -30.39
CA ILE A 477 9.70 15.83 -31.75
C ILE A 477 10.32 14.86 -32.76
N SER A 478 9.57 14.49 -33.80
CA SER A 478 10.07 13.59 -34.84
C SER A 478 11.20 14.22 -35.65
N LYS A 479 12.04 13.41 -36.29
CA LYS A 479 13.07 13.91 -37.20
C LYS A 479 12.45 14.75 -38.34
N GLN A 480 11.28 14.34 -38.83
CA GLN A 480 10.58 14.99 -39.93
C GLN A 480 10.04 16.37 -39.50
N ASP A 481 9.30 16.43 -38.39
CA ASP A 481 8.70 17.68 -37.90
C ASP A 481 9.77 18.67 -37.43
N ALA A 482 10.85 18.18 -36.83
CA ALA A 482 12.01 19.00 -36.50
C ALA A 482 12.62 19.62 -37.76
N SER A 483 12.79 18.83 -38.82
CA SER A 483 13.32 19.32 -40.10
C SER A 483 12.40 20.38 -40.70
N GLN A 484 11.10 20.12 -40.73
CA GLN A 484 10.10 21.07 -41.23
C GLN A 484 10.09 22.36 -40.43
N SER A 485 10.11 22.28 -39.09
CA SER A 485 10.11 23.45 -38.20
C SER A 485 11.32 24.35 -38.43
N MET A 486 12.52 23.76 -38.60
CA MET A 486 13.73 24.52 -38.90
C MET A 486 13.70 25.11 -40.33
N MET A 487 13.19 24.38 -41.32
CA MET A 487 13.09 24.88 -42.70
C MET A 487 12.10 26.05 -42.85
N LEU A 488 11.01 26.04 -42.08
CA LEU A 488 9.99 27.10 -42.05
C LEU A 488 10.41 28.31 -41.21
N SER A 489 11.53 28.25 -40.50
CA SER A 489 12.00 29.35 -39.67
C SER A 489 12.55 30.50 -40.52
N ASN A 490 12.22 31.73 -40.11
CA ASN A 490 12.61 32.95 -40.83
C ASN A 490 14.13 33.20 -40.79
N HIS A 491 14.82 32.66 -39.79
CA HIS A 491 16.27 32.77 -39.61
C HIS A 491 16.90 31.38 -39.57
N PRO A 492 18.17 31.22 -39.98
CA PRO A 492 18.92 29.99 -39.74
C PRO A 492 18.87 29.64 -38.25
N THR A 493 18.40 28.42 -37.97
CA THR A 493 18.22 27.93 -36.61
C THR A 493 18.65 26.48 -36.49
N PHE A 494 19.07 26.08 -35.30
CA PHE A 494 19.25 24.68 -34.93
C PHE A 494 18.21 24.25 -33.90
N LEU A 495 18.02 22.95 -33.73
CA LEU A 495 17.03 22.35 -32.83
C LEU A 495 17.63 21.14 -32.11
N LEU A 496 17.28 20.99 -30.84
CA LEU A 496 17.68 19.84 -30.02
C LEU A 496 16.50 18.89 -29.83
N ARG A 497 16.68 17.59 -30.11
CA ARG A 497 15.64 16.56 -29.97
C ARG A 497 16.18 15.25 -29.44
N PHE A 498 15.33 14.43 -28.84
CA PHE A 498 15.68 13.07 -28.45
C PHE A 498 15.75 12.14 -29.67
N SER A 499 16.59 11.11 -29.56
CA SER A 499 16.72 10.10 -30.61
C SER A 499 15.64 9.03 -30.51
N ASP A 500 15.06 8.66 -31.66
CA ASP A 500 14.11 7.56 -31.79
C ASP A 500 14.78 6.20 -32.03
N THR A 501 16.06 6.20 -32.41
CA THR A 501 16.83 5.00 -32.79
C THR A 501 17.84 4.58 -31.74
N GLN A 502 18.11 5.44 -30.75
CA GLN A 502 19.10 5.20 -29.71
C GLN A 502 18.55 5.69 -28.36
N THR A 503 18.51 4.80 -27.37
CA THR A 503 17.99 5.14 -26.04
C THR A 503 18.90 6.12 -25.32
N GLY A 504 18.29 7.06 -24.58
CA GLY A 504 19.03 8.00 -23.73
C GLY A 504 20.01 8.89 -24.49
N ALA A 505 19.64 9.29 -25.72
CA ALA A 505 20.48 10.11 -26.58
C ALA A 505 19.77 11.36 -27.11
N VAL A 506 20.53 12.44 -27.30
CA VAL A 506 20.10 13.74 -27.87
C VAL A 506 20.81 14.00 -29.19
N SER A 507 20.11 14.53 -30.18
CA SER A 507 20.65 14.90 -31.49
C SER A 507 20.45 16.40 -31.75
N ILE A 508 21.36 16.98 -32.54
CA ILE A 508 21.30 18.36 -32.99
C ILE A 508 20.90 18.36 -34.47
N GLY A 509 19.76 18.98 -34.77
CA GLY A 509 19.34 19.29 -36.13
C GLY A 509 19.69 20.73 -36.50
N PHE A 510 20.06 20.99 -37.74
CA PHE A 510 20.27 22.34 -38.29
C PHE A 510 20.00 22.35 -39.79
N VAL A 511 19.85 23.53 -40.38
CA VAL A 511 19.67 23.69 -41.82
C VAL A 511 20.90 24.36 -42.41
N CYS A 512 21.43 23.80 -43.49
CA CYS A 512 22.45 24.45 -44.31
C CYS A 512 21.88 24.74 -45.69
N GLU A 513 22.43 25.75 -46.35
CA GLU A 513 22.20 25.97 -47.78
C GLU A 513 23.16 25.08 -48.56
N ASP A 514 22.65 24.40 -49.58
CA ASP A 514 23.49 23.68 -50.55
C ASP A 514 24.10 24.66 -51.58
N ASP A 515 24.89 24.12 -52.51
CA ASP A 515 25.56 24.93 -53.55
C ASP A 515 24.57 25.65 -54.49
N ASP A 516 23.32 25.19 -54.55
CA ASP A 516 22.21 25.77 -55.33
C ASP A 516 21.35 26.75 -54.50
N GLY A 517 21.74 27.02 -53.25
CA GLY A 517 21.03 27.91 -52.33
C GLY A 517 19.75 27.32 -51.74
N GLN A 518 19.51 26.01 -51.90
CA GLN A 518 18.37 25.32 -51.30
C GLN A 518 18.66 24.97 -49.84
N LYS A 519 17.66 25.19 -48.99
CA LYS A 519 17.73 24.84 -47.57
C LYS A 519 17.58 23.33 -47.37
N VAL A 520 18.64 22.69 -46.89
CA VAL A 520 18.67 21.25 -46.60
C VAL A 520 18.84 21.00 -45.09
N PRO A 521 17.95 20.22 -44.45
CA PRO A 521 18.06 19.89 -43.04
C PRO A 521 19.05 18.74 -42.79
N PHE A 522 19.98 18.94 -41.87
CA PHE A 522 20.95 17.95 -41.40
C PHE A 522 20.70 17.61 -39.92
N HIS A 523 21.02 16.38 -39.54
CA HIS A 523 20.93 15.90 -38.16
C HIS A 523 22.22 15.18 -37.79
N LEU A 524 22.87 15.60 -36.71
CA LEU A 524 24.05 14.93 -36.20
C LEU A 524 23.69 13.57 -35.58
N ALA A 525 24.67 12.67 -35.57
CA ALA A 525 24.55 11.42 -34.83
C ALA A 525 24.20 11.71 -33.35
N PRO A 526 23.28 10.94 -32.73
CA PRO A 526 22.88 11.19 -31.35
C PRO A 526 24.02 11.02 -30.34
N PHE A 527 23.99 11.81 -29.27
CA PHE A 527 24.94 11.78 -28.16
C PHE A 527 24.28 11.19 -26.92
N THR A 528 24.87 10.13 -26.38
CA THR A 528 24.45 9.47 -25.14
C THR A 528 25.04 10.15 -23.91
N ILE A 529 24.62 9.73 -22.71
CA ILE A 529 25.24 10.17 -21.45
C ILE A 529 26.76 10.00 -21.47
N LYS A 530 27.28 8.88 -22.01
CA LYS A 530 28.73 8.62 -22.11
C LYS A 530 29.44 9.62 -23.01
N ASP A 531 28.79 10.03 -24.10
CA ASP A 531 29.34 11.04 -25.00
C ASP A 531 29.33 12.42 -24.33
N LEU A 532 28.27 12.72 -23.57
CA LEU A 532 28.13 13.96 -22.82
C LEU A 532 29.03 14.03 -21.57
N ASP A 533 29.52 12.90 -21.07
CA ASP A 533 30.58 12.84 -20.06
C ASP A 533 31.93 13.29 -20.64
N GLN A 534 32.19 12.99 -21.91
CA GLN A 534 33.45 13.36 -22.58
C GLN A 534 33.47 14.83 -23.01
N LEU A 535 32.34 15.33 -23.53
CA LEU A 535 32.18 16.71 -23.96
C LEU A 535 30.72 17.13 -23.80
N SER A 536 30.47 18.20 -23.05
CA SER A 536 29.12 18.64 -22.71
C SER A 536 28.32 19.04 -23.95
N LEU A 537 26.99 19.05 -23.85
CA LEU A 537 26.16 19.46 -25.00
C LEU A 537 26.40 20.94 -25.35
N ALA A 538 26.63 21.81 -24.36
CA ALA A 538 26.94 23.22 -24.59
C ALA A 538 28.27 23.38 -25.34
N GLN A 539 29.33 22.70 -24.90
CA GLN A 539 30.64 22.73 -25.56
C GLN A 539 30.58 22.14 -26.98
N ARG A 540 29.78 21.10 -27.18
CA ARG A 540 29.49 20.54 -28.51
C ARG A 540 28.81 21.56 -29.43
N ILE A 541 27.86 22.34 -28.91
CA ILE A 541 27.20 23.41 -29.68
C ILE A 541 28.19 24.54 -30.00
N ALA A 542 28.97 24.99 -29.01
CA ALA A 542 29.92 26.09 -29.16
C ALA A 542 31.05 25.77 -30.15
N SER A 543 31.58 24.54 -30.11
CA SER A 543 32.73 24.12 -30.90
C SER A 543 32.38 23.63 -32.32
N CYS A 544 31.10 23.32 -32.59
CA CYS A 544 30.67 22.78 -33.88
C CYS A 544 30.77 23.84 -35.00
N PRO A 545 31.61 23.64 -36.03
CA PRO A 545 31.81 24.62 -37.10
C PRO A 545 30.53 24.99 -37.84
N GLN A 546 29.66 24.01 -38.08
CA GLN A 546 28.39 24.19 -38.79
C GLN A 546 27.37 25.02 -37.99
N LEU A 547 27.51 25.06 -36.66
CA LEU A 547 26.64 25.86 -35.79
C LEU A 547 27.22 27.24 -35.50
N LYS A 548 28.47 27.51 -35.90
CA LYS A 548 29.15 28.78 -35.62
C LYS A 548 28.38 29.97 -36.20
N GLU A 549 27.90 29.84 -37.43
CA GLU A 549 27.18 30.89 -38.17
C GLU A 549 25.68 30.96 -37.83
N ILE A 550 25.15 29.96 -37.13
CA ILE A 550 23.74 29.92 -36.73
C ILE A 550 23.58 30.66 -35.40
N ARG A 551 22.84 31.77 -35.41
CA ARG A 551 22.64 32.60 -34.20
C ARG A 551 21.53 32.10 -33.29
N TYR A 552 20.49 31.49 -33.85
CA TYR A 552 19.28 31.17 -33.10
C TYR A 552 19.13 29.68 -32.84
N LEU A 553 18.65 29.38 -31.64
CA LEU A 553 18.10 28.09 -31.25
C LEU A 553 16.57 28.18 -31.41
N TYR A 554 15.97 27.14 -31.97
CA TYR A 554 14.53 27.13 -32.26
C TYR A 554 13.72 27.29 -30.96
N PRO A 555 12.65 28.11 -30.92
CA PRO A 555 12.08 28.82 -32.07
C PRO A 555 12.74 30.17 -32.41
N ASN A 556 13.25 30.93 -31.43
CA ASN A 556 13.92 32.23 -31.64
C ASN A 556 14.76 32.62 -30.41
N MET A 557 15.43 31.65 -29.80
CA MET A 557 16.25 31.85 -28.59
C MET A 557 17.69 32.18 -29.00
N ASP A 558 18.35 33.14 -28.34
CA ASP A 558 19.71 33.54 -28.68
C ASP A 558 20.71 32.47 -28.21
N LYS A 559 21.49 31.91 -29.14
CA LYS A 559 22.48 30.85 -28.87
C LYS A 559 23.54 31.32 -27.88
N ASP A 560 24.01 32.55 -28.01
CA ASP A 560 25.13 33.06 -27.21
C ASP A 560 24.67 33.38 -25.78
N GLU A 561 23.38 33.71 -25.59
CA GLU A 561 22.79 33.79 -24.25
C GLU A 561 22.78 32.43 -23.53
N MET A 562 22.33 31.36 -24.22
CA MET A 562 22.38 30.00 -23.68
C MET A 562 23.82 29.58 -23.35
N LEU A 563 24.78 29.80 -24.26
CA LEU A 563 26.18 29.41 -24.04
C LEU A 563 26.82 30.17 -22.88
N ARG A 564 26.56 31.49 -22.76
CA ARG A 564 27.05 32.31 -21.65
C ARG A 564 26.65 31.77 -20.27
N TYR A 565 25.46 31.18 -20.16
CA TYR A 565 25.04 30.53 -18.91
C TYR A 565 26.01 29.40 -18.53
N PHE A 566 26.33 28.50 -19.45
CA PHE A 566 27.22 27.37 -19.19
C PHE A 566 28.67 27.79 -18.98
N ASP A 567 29.16 28.78 -19.73
CA ASP A 567 30.50 29.34 -19.54
C ASP A 567 30.67 29.95 -18.14
N SER A 568 29.63 30.65 -17.65
CA SER A 568 29.63 31.24 -16.31
C SER A 568 29.61 30.17 -15.20
N GLU A 569 28.88 29.07 -15.39
CA GLU A 569 28.85 27.93 -14.47
C GLU A 569 30.19 27.19 -14.45
N GLU A 570 30.83 26.99 -15.60
CA GLU A 570 32.15 26.36 -15.70
C GLU A 570 33.23 27.21 -15.01
N ARG A 571 33.19 28.54 -15.19
CA ARG A 571 34.08 29.49 -14.47
C ARG A 571 33.83 29.53 -12.97
N ASN A 572 32.59 29.35 -12.51
CA ASN A 572 32.29 29.29 -11.09
C ASN A 572 32.71 27.96 -10.44
N ARG A 573 32.88 26.90 -11.24
CA ARG A 573 33.37 25.57 -10.78
C ARG A 573 34.89 25.40 -10.93
N GLY A 574 35.51 26.09 -11.88
CA GLY A 574 36.96 26.10 -12.09
C GLY A 574 37.64 27.17 -11.24
N GLY A 575 38.53 26.76 -10.34
CA GLY A 575 39.47 27.68 -9.68
C GLY A 575 40.38 28.39 -10.71
N PRO A 576 41.10 29.45 -10.31
CA PRO A 576 41.83 30.32 -11.22
C PRO A 576 42.87 29.56 -12.04
N ASP A 577 43.10 30.08 -13.26
CA ASP A 577 43.98 29.55 -14.32
C ASP A 577 45.24 28.84 -13.81
N SER A 578 45.55 27.72 -14.48
CA SER A 578 46.72 26.88 -14.24
C SER A 578 48.00 27.72 -13.99
N PRO A 579 48.60 27.65 -12.79
CA PRO A 579 49.82 28.41 -12.46
C PRO A 579 51.08 27.84 -13.14
N THR A 580 50.93 26.85 -14.02
CA THR A 580 52.04 26.00 -14.51
C THR A 580 52.48 26.28 -15.94
N GLY A 581 51.86 27.23 -16.66
CA GLY A 581 52.34 27.68 -17.98
C GLY A 581 52.18 26.66 -19.12
N TYR A 582 51.55 25.51 -18.88
CA TYR A 582 51.19 24.56 -19.94
C TYR A 582 49.96 25.04 -20.72
N ILE A 583 50.03 24.93 -22.05
CA ILE A 583 48.90 25.24 -22.94
C ILE A 583 47.82 24.17 -22.73
N GLN A 584 46.60 24.62 -22.43
CA GLN A 584 45.45 23.74 -22.25
C GLN A 584 44.94 23.25 -23.62
N SER A 585 44.75 21.93 -23.76
CA SER A 585 44.18 21.31 -24.96
C SER A 585 42.65 21.28 -24.89
N GLU A 586 41.96 21.61 -25.99
CA GLU A 586 40.49 21.60 -26.09
C GLU A 586 40.01 20.56 -27.12
N ILE A 587 38.94 19.83 -26.79
CA ILE A 587 38.31 18.84 -27.69
C ILE A 587 37.21 19.55 -28.48
N VAL A 588 37.30 19.53 -29.81
CA VAL A 588 36.33 20.16 -30.73
C VAL A 588 35.61 19.12 -31.57
N MET A 589 34.28 19.23 -31.69
CA MET A 589 33.49 18.39 -32.58
C MET A 589 33.48 18.96 -34.01
N VAL A 590 33.78 18.12 -35.01
CA VAL A 590 33.66 18.50 -36.44
C VAL A 590 32.74 17.52 -37.16
N ALA A 591 31.60 18.00 -37.67
CA ALA A 591 30.75 17.17 -38.53
C ALA A 591 31.34 17.08 -39.94
N LYS A 592 31.50 15.86 -40.46
CA LYS A 592 31.93 15.64 -41.85
C LYS A 592 30.70 15.64 -42.76
N THR A 593 30.47 16.74 -43.46
CA THR A 593 29.50 16.80 -44.56
C THR A 593 30.23 16.38 -45.84
N SER A 594 29.98 15.18 -46.35
CA SER A 594 30.60 14.73 -47.59
C SER A 594 30.01 15.50 -48.78
N ASN A 595 30.62 16.63 -49.15
CA ASN A 595 30.39 17.32 -50.43
C ASN A 595 31.56 18.26 -50.83
N LYS A 596 32.81 17.81 -50.71
CA LYS A 596 33.95 18.43 -51.46
C LYS A 596 34.96 17.36 -51.90
N PRO A 597 35.32 17.28 -53.20
CA PRO A 597 36.52 16.59 -53.63
C PRO A 597 37.69 17.59 -53.60
N SER A 598 38.35 17.74 -52.46
CA SER A 598 39.59 18.54 -52.40
C SER A 598 40.79 17.63 -52.63
N SER A 599 41.25 17.62 -53.87
CA SER A 599 42.58 17.15 -54.27
C SER A 599 43.67 17.94 -53.55
N THR A 600 44.32 17.33 -52.57
CA THR A 600 45.65 17.75 -52.15
C THR A 600 46.42 16.53 -51.67
N SER A 601 47.45 16.19 -52.44
CA SER A 601 48.40 15.12 -52.19
C SER A 601 49.26 15.44 -50.97
N VAL A 602 49.25 14.56 -49.96
CA VAL A 602 50.36 14.44 -49.01
C VAL A 602 50.63 12.97 -48.73
N ILE A 603 51.91 12.65 -48.75
CA ILE A 603 52.54 11.34 -48.72
C ILE A 603 52.56 10.76 -47.30
N SER A 604 52.15 9.48 -47.20
CA SER A 604 52.52 8.40 -46.27
C SER A 604 52.74 8.65 -44.76
N GLY A 605 52.03 7.85 -43.95
CA GLY A 605 52.61 7.18 -42.78
C GLY A 605 51.67 6.97 -41.58
N GLY A 606 51.30 5.71 -41.31
CA GLY A 606 50.93 5.26 -39.96
C GLY A 606 49.51 4.70 -39.79
N ASP A 607 49.41 3.37 -39.79
CA ASP A 607 48.22 2.57 -39.51
C ASP A 607 47.56 2.87 -38.15
N SER A 608 46.23 2.85 -38.13
CA SER A 608 45.45 2.49 -36.94
C SER A 608 44.12 1.83 -37.36
N PRO A 609 43.74 0.67 -36.79
CA PRO A 609 42.62 -0.11 -37.28
C PRO A 609 41.29 0.40 -36.70
N SER A 610 40.29 0.49 -37.57
CA SER A 610 38.88 0.60 -37.20
C SER A 610 38.31 -0.79 -36.91
N PRO A 611 37.49 -1.01 -35.87
CA PRO A 611 36.72 -2.23 -35.76
C PRO A 611 35.37 -2.04 -36.47
N GLN A 612 35.28 -2.60 -37.67
CA GLN A 612 33.99 -2.90 -38.30
C GLN A 612 33.34 -4.12 -37.63
N SER A 613 32.03 -4.01 -37.53
CA SER A 613 31.05 -5.01 -37.13
C SER A 613 31.28 -6.41 -37.74
N VAL A 614 31.28 -7.43 -36.88
CA VAL A 614 31.09 -8.82 -37.31
C VAL A 614 29.72 -9.29 -36.84
N GLN A 615 28.79 -9.37 -37.79
CA GLN A 615 27.65 -10.28 -37.72
C GLN A 615 28.18 -11.70 -37.96
N SER A 616 27.84 -12.64 -37.08
CA SER A 616 28.00 -14.07 -37.36
C SER A 616 26.74 -14.82 -36.94
N LYS A 617 25.86 -15.05 -37.92
CA LYS A 617 24.97 -16.22 -37.96
C LYS A 617 25.82 -17.47 -38.18
N SER A 618 25.57 -18.54 -37.45
CA SER A 618 25.79 -19.92 -37.90
C SER A 618 24.93 -20.85 -37.06
N GLU A 619 23.83 -21.29 -37.67
CA GLU A 619 23.08 -22.50 -37.34
C GLU A 619 23.91 -23.72 -37.72
N TRP A 620 23.94 -24.75 -36.86
CA TRP A 620 24.11 -26.14 -37.28
C TRP A 620 23.34 -27.05 -36.32
N SER A 621 22.26 -27.63 -36.83
CA SER A 621 21.69 -28.92 -36.39
C SER A 621 22.01 -29.96 -37.46
N PRO A 622 22.18 -31.22 -37.06
CA PRO A 622 21.54 -32.34 -37.79
C PRO A 622 21.06 -33.42 -36.80
N GLY A 623 20.03 -34.23 -37.03
CA GLY A 623 19.19 -34.53 -38.19
C GLY A 623 18.23 -35.69 -37.80
N GLU A 624 17.17 -35.83 -38.58
CA GLU A 624 16.01 -36.73 -38.46
C GLU A 624 16.35 -38.24 -38.50
N VAL A 625 15.40 -39.11 -38.10
CA VAL A 625 14.73 -40.11 -38.99
C VAL A 625 13.43 -40.62 -38.32
N ILE A 626 12.34 -40.60 -39.09
CA ILE A 626 10.99 -41.13 -38.82
C ILE A 626 10.90 -42.63 -39.22
N ARG A 627 10.07 -43.44 -38.54
CA ARG A 627 9.09 -44.32 -39.22
C ARG A 627 7.92 -44.78 -38.32
N PRO A 628 6.70 -44.99 -38.88
CA PRO A 628 5.45 -45.15 -38.15
C PRO A 628 4.82 -46.56 -38.23
N SER A 629 3.89 -46.86 -37.32
CA SER A 629 2.88 -47.95 -37.44
C SER A 629 1.80 -47.74 -36.38
N GLN A 630 0.54 -47.46 -36.77
CA GLN A 630 -0.66 -48.33 -36.68
C GLN A 630 -1.03 -48.74 -35.23
N SER A 631 -2.24 -48.64 -34.68
CA SER A 631 -3.62 -48.67 -35.21
C SER A 631 -4.63 -48.53 -34.04
N MET A 632 -5.86 -48.04 -34.31
CA MET A 632 -7.18 -48.45 -33.73
C MET A 632 -7.38 -48.44 -32.17
N ASP A 633 -8.53 -48.18 -31.56
CA ASP A 633 -9.88 -47.78 -31.96
C ASP A 633 -10.67 -47.43 -30.68
N ILE A 634 -11.75 -46.66 -30.87
CA ILE A 634 -13.07 -46.68 -30.18
C ILE A 634 -13.16 -46.64 -28.65
N GLY A 635 -13.92 -45.66 -28.18
CA GLY A 635 -14.60 -45.66 -26.89
C GLY A 635 -15.54 -44.46 -26.76
N ASP A 636 -16.59 -44.43 -27.59
CA ASP A 636 -17.79 -43.63 -27.32
C ASP A 636 -18.39 -44.12 -25.99
N ASP A 637 -18.73 -43.20 -25.09
CA ASP A 637 -20.05 -43.32 -24.48
C ASP A 637 -20.70 -41.97 -24.19
N LEU A 638 -21.98 -41.98 -24.54
CA LEU A 638 -22.84 -40.88 -24.83
C LEU A 638 -23.58 -40.44 -23.56
N ALA A 639 -23.78 -39.13 -23.49
CA ALA A 639 -24.78 -38.41 -22.73
C ALA A 639 -26.07 -39.19 -22.37
N SER A 640 -26.45 -39.13 -21.09
CA SER A 640 -27.83 -39.04 -20.60
C SER A 640 -27.75 -38.48 -19.18
N MET A 641 -28.61 -37.64 -18.64
CA MET A 641 -29.86 -36.99 -19.05
C MET A 641 -30.11 -35.91 -17.99
N LEU A 642 -30.25 -34.65 -18.38
CA LEU A 642 -31.49 -33.88 -18.27
C LEU A 642 -32.26 -33.97 -16.93
N SER A 643 -32.28 -32.82 -16.25
CA SER A 643 -33.44 -32.16 -15.64
C SER A 643 -34.25 -32.86 -14.54
N SER A 644 -34.32 -32.22 -13.38
CA SER A 644 -35.62 -31.87 -12.79
C SER A 644 -35.49 -30.76 -11.75
N SER A 645 -36.38 -29.80 -11.95
CA SER A 645 -36.75 -28.62 -11.19
C SER A 645 -37.28 -28.88 -9.78
N GLY A 646 -37.12 -27.90 -8.91
CA GLY A 646 -37.84 -27.76 -7.64
C GLY A 646 -37.71 -26.34 -7.09
N LEU A 647 -38.67 -25.49 -7.45
CA LEU A 647 -38.93 -24.19 -6.82
C LEU A 647 -39.78 -24.43 -5.56
N ASP A 648 -39.48 -23.76 -4.46
CA ASP A 648 -40.49 -23.14 -3.61
C ASP A 648 -39.91 -22.03 -2.71
N SER A 649 -40.71 -20.99 -2.54
CA SER A 649 -40.39 -19.68 -1.94
C SER A 649 -40.65 -19.64 -0.43
N CYS A 650 -39.97 -18.77 0.32
CA CYS A 650 -40.60 -17.75 1.19
C CYS A 650 -39.62 -16.93 2.06
N SER A 651 -40.06 -15.69 2.30
CA SER A 651 -39.77 -14.77 3.42
C SER A 651 -38.45 -14.00 3.45
N GLY A 652 -38.59 -12.68 3.30
CA GLY A 652 -37.56 -11.71 3.60
C GLY A 652 -37.39 -11.51 5.11
N HIS A 653 -36.13 -11.46 5.52
CA HIS A 653 -35.63 -10.67 6.63
C HIS A 653 -34.21 -10.25 6.22
N GLY A 654 -33.90 -8.95 6.39
CA GLY A 654 -32.59 -8.39 6.07
C GLY A 654 -31.52 -9.05 6.92
N ASP A 655 -30.66 -9.82 6.26
CA ASP A 655 -29.65 -10.64 6.92
C ASP A 655 -28.30 -9.90 6.94
N VAL A 656 -27.81 -9.66 8.15
CA VAL A 656 -26.54 -8.98 8.46
C VAL A 656 -25.31 -9.81 8.03
N GLU A 657 -25.52 -11.06 7.62
CA GLU A 657 -24.47 -11.93 7.04
C GLU A 657 -24.00 -11.52 5.64
N SER A 658 -24.73 -10.65 4.94
CA SER A 658 -24.31 -10.14 3.61
C SER A 658 -23.20 -9.06 3.66
N LEU A 659 -22.87 -8.56 4.85
CA LEU A 659 -21.81 -7.56 5.08
C LEU A 659 -20.46 -8.17 5.47
N LEU A 660 -20.42 -9.48 5.70
CA LEU A 660 -19.19 -10.21 5.98
C LEU A 660 -18.90 -11.12 4.78
N GLY A 661 -18.04 -10.64 3.87
CA GLY A 661 -17.45 -11.47 2.83
C GLY A 661 -16.82 -12.76 3.42
N PRO A 662 -16.46 -13.76 2.60
CA PRO A 662 -16.31 -15.17 2.98
C PRO A 662 -15.10 -15.49 3.90
N GLY A 663 -15.05 -14.85 5.06
CA GLY A 663 -13.95 -14.82 6.00
C GLY A 663 -14.44 -14.60 7.42
N PHE A 664 -15.35 -15.46 7.89
CA PHE A 664 -15.52 -15.67 9.33
C PHE A 664 -16.06 -17.09 9.59
N ARG A 665 -15.15 -18.01 9.93
CA ARG A 665 -15.51 -19.21 10.70
C ARG A 665 -14.81 -19.10 12.05
N PRO A 666 -15.53 -18.97 13.18
CA PRO A 666 -14.91 -19.17 14.47
C PRO A 666 -14.54 -20.65 14.56
N GLN A 667 -13.24 -20.94 14.64
CA GLN A 667 -12.77 -22.27 15.01
C GLN A 667 -13.17 -22.52 16.46
N LEU A 668 -14.20 -23.35 16.66
CA LEU A 668 -14.47 -24.00 17.93
C LEU A 668 -13.28 -24.92 18.27
N LEU A 669 -12.65 -24.66 19.42
CA LEU A 669 -11.72 -25.60 20.03
C LEU A 669 -12.53 -26.75 20.65
N SER A 670 -12.61 -27.88 19.94
CA SER A 670 -13.06 -29.14 20.50
C SER A 670 -11.88 -29.90 21.11
N GLN A 671 -11.68 -29.80 22.42
CA GLN A 671 -11.06 -30.88 23.19
C GLN A 671 -11.76 -31.01 24.56
N PRO A 672 -12.00 -32.25 25.06
CA PRO A 672 -12.71 -32.47 26.30
C PRO A 672 -11.83 -32.17 27.51
N LEU A 673 -12.41 -31.51 28.51
CA LEU A 673 -11.81 -31.24 29.81
C LEU A 673 -11.44 -32.55 30.51
N GLN A 674 -10.17 -32.68 30.88
CA GLN A 674 -9.70 -33.67 31.86
C GLN A 674 -10.17 -33.25 33.27
N HIS A 675 -10.76 -34.21 33.98
CA HIS A 675 -11.06 -34.10 35.42
C HIS A 675 -9.78 -33.79 36.20
N ILE A 676 -9.75 -32.69 36.94
CA ILE A 676 -8.77 -32.42 37.98
C ILE A 676 -9.46 -32.61 39.33
N ASP A 677 -8.98 -33.60 40.07
CA ASP A 677 -9.32 -33.94 41.45
C ASP A 677 -8.72 -32.88 42.39
N LEU A 678 -9.56 -32.28 43.24
CA LEU A 678 -9.19 -31.24 44.21
C LEU A 678 -9.42 -31.74 45.64
N SER A 679 -8.80 -32.86 45.98
CA SER A 679 -8.72 -33.37 47.34
C SER A 679 -7.35 -33.13 47.95
N PHE A 680 -6.98 -31.87 48.20
CA PHE A 680 -5.96 -31.56 49.21
C PHE A 680 -6.08 -30.09 49.63
N VAL A 681 -6.33 -29.91 50.94
CA VAL A 681 -6.23 -28.71 51.79
C VAL A 681 -7.55 -28.47 52.54
N ASP A 682 -7.81 -29.36 53.48
CA ASP A 682 -8.54 -29.06 54.71
C ASP A 682 -7.97 -30.02 55.76
N SER A 683 -7.22 -29.50 56.73
CA SER A 683 -6.97 -30.05 58.08
C SER A 683 -5.62 -29.53 58.59
N TYR A 684 -5.60 -28.38 59.26
CA TYR A 684 -4.69 -28.16 60.38
C TYR A 684 -5.29 -27.09 61.30
N ASP A 685 -5.99 -27.57 62.33
CA ASP A 685 -6.08 -26.86 63.60
C ASP A 685 -6.04 -27.89 64.74
N ASN A 686 -4.94 -27.85 65.51
CA ASN A 686 -4.74 -28.38 66.88
C ASN A 686 -5.01 -29.90 67.15
N SER A 687 -4.27 -30.64 67.97
CA SER A 687 -3.33 -30.36 69.05
C SER A 687 -2.62 -31.67 69.48
N ALA A 688 -1.48 -31.52 70.16
CA ALA A 688 -1.00 -32.40 71.25
C ALA A 688 -0.36 -33.78 70.95
N PHE A 689 0.94 -33.87 71.33
CA PHE A 689 1.55 -34.93 72.17
C PHE A 689 1.73 -36.37 71.61
N PHE A 690 2.97 -36.76 71.24
CA PHE A 690 3.91 -37.53 72.08
C PHE A 690 5.13 -38.08 71.30
N ARG A 691 6.30 -38.00 71.95
CA ARG A 691 7.59 -38.67 71.68
C ARG A 691 7.46 -40.13 71.17
N HIS A 692 8.38 -40.54 70.28
CA HIS A 692 9.54 -41.36 70.69
C HIS A 692 10.55 -41.51 69.54
N GLU A 693 11.82 -41.29 69.91
CA GLU A 693 13.10 -41.66 69.27
C GLU A 693 13.50 -41.08 67.91
#